data_AF-A0A932X5H0-F1
#
_entry.id   AF-A0A932X5H0-F1
#
_cell.length_a   1.000
_cell.length_b   1.000
_cell.length_c   1.000
_cell.angle_alpha   90.00
_cell.angle_beta   90.00
_cell.angle_gamma   90.00
#
_symmetry.space_group_name_H-M   'P 1'
#
loop_
_entity.id
_entity.type
_entity.pdbx_description
1 polymer ?
#
loop_
_entity_poly.entity_id
_entity_poly.type
_entity_poly.pdbx_seq_one_letter_code
_entity_poly.pdbx_strand_id
1 'polypeptide(L)'
;MMKYVLLGLGFLVPLGCQAADTAAFKGFTEAMAAGEAAMEARHLPQAREAFEAAGRLAGKDEERASARLSMGHTLYHDGRYAEARAVYTEVLAMPGAAADDLFYARQFTGHSFVQEEDFAGALQAYRDTYEKGRARPTLYGNVRNDIIFAYMDAVSLGQRLYRLGETARAEAALKGALALEGLPAREQSLAWLTLGHCRFHENDFTGARAAYEKVLDLEALCPDGWDRSEAQLSIARSFEKEGRSEDARQARARLLTLAGAHPNHRAEAVDRLKAMGADIRAPIQGLDAEYGAECNPTGSPIGGGQGYARIVTRGDQEVATLAELEAALQRLAGMAPEARRGKVVYLKPGAKINLAGRTGFVVPSGVTLAGNRGQAGAPGPLLYSDAHFEGYAALSLEADARLTGIRFQGDAAPFKELFGIWPHGYFSADFFEKSGRKKPSATAVRCGDRVEVDNCELSCFQTAISVSGYDIHVHHNYLHDIHAYPVVFNRGGARDPLIEANIIDWAWHAVATADDMMASLIVRYNLFREVAPNLWGQGVSGQFAVDHHGMGVRFDIHHNTFLHLDRQEGVPNRSICLAPPWDIARMRNNWFVDYMTADEATYWSMQQPVKTMVDLKAIVTRRDLSAHMKEYLENIQDYSQFDVRQIVAMTRAGVGGQNMWVYNNAYGTERDVLDTTIFTTPHIFFVSPTHRRVRTRLGQGRGGTTNPPLHHLRGEVPIDMQVEVLRPLTLKRVTIDLLTVPDDRLYSGRYIIPQGDEARRLYEGTDAPAPGAVALDTRRLPNGVYGLLVTAEDSRGIRADHQTYFEVVNPAGR
;
A
#
# COMPACT_ATOMS: atom_id res chain seq x y z
N MET A 1 40.91 -11.65 15.77
CA MET A 1 40.51 -11.92 14.38
C MET A 1 39.63 -13.16 14.39
N MET A 2 38.33 -12.98 14.11
CA MET A 2 37.25 -13.97 13.85
C MET A 2 37.16 -15.25 14.71
N LYS A 3 36.12 -15.34 15.54
CA LYS A 3 35.16 -16.47 15.64
C LYS A 3 34.05 -16.09 16.60
N TYR A 4 32.85 -15.81 16.08
CA TYR A 4 31.52 -16.08 16.66
C TYR A 4 30.46 -15.55 15.69
N VAL A 5 30.14 -16.34 14.67
CA VAL A 5 28.87 -16.29 13.93
C VAL A 5 28.52 -17.72 13.53
N LEU A 6 27.21 -18.05 13.61
CA LEU A 6 26.49 -19.25 13.15
C LEU A 6 26.29 -20.40 14.15
N LEU A 7 25.19 -20.27 14.90
CA LEU A 7 24.27 -21.39 15.16
C LEU A 7 23.48 -21.65 13.86
N GLY A 8 23.53 -22.88 13.36
CA GLY A 8 22.58 -23.42 12.38
C GLY A 8 23.15 -23.76 11.02
N LEU A 9 23.64 -25.01 10.87
CA LEU A 9 23.21 -25.98 9.84
C LEU A 9 24.09 -27.23 9.94
N GLY A 10 23.44 -28.39 9.92
CA GLY A 10 24.01 -29.67 10.35
C GLY A 10 25.08 -30.24 9.43
N PHE A 11 26.01 -30.96 10.06
CA PHE A 11 26.66 -32.12 9.50
C PHE A 11 26.69 -33.22 10.58
N LEU A 12 26.05 -34.34 10.26
CA LEU A 12 26.19 -35.60 10.98
C LEU A 12 27.64 -36.07 10.86
N VAL A 13 28.33 -36.22 11.99
CA VAL A 13 29.45 -37.16 12.14
C VAL A 13 29.09 -38.07 13.32
N PRO A 14 28.98 -39.40 13.13
CA PRO A 14 28.70 -40.29 14.24
C PRO A 14 30.01 -40.51 15.01
N LEU A 15 30.17 -39.83 16.15
CA LEU A 15 31.12 -40.24 17.17
C LEU A 15 30.34 -40.96 18.27
N GLY A 16 30.74 -42.21 18.49
CA GLY A 16 30.07 -43.14 19.39
C GLY A 16 29.91 -42.56 20.79
N CYS A 17 28.67 -42.58 21.28
CA CYS A 17 28.34 -42.25 22.65
C CYS A 17 28.74 -43.43 23.54
N GLN A 18 29.90 -43.36 24.18
CA GLN A 18 30.17 -44.10 25.41
C GLN A 18 30.00 -43.14 26.57
N ALA A 19 29.12 -43.49 27.50
CA ALA A 19 29.02 -42.84 28.79
C ALA A 19 30.38 -42.98 29.49
N ALA A 20 31.11 -41.87 29.61
CA ALA A 20 32.35 -41.85 30.37
C ALA A 20 32.00 -41.95 31.85
N ASP A 21 32.38 -43.08 32.45
CA ASP A 21 32.49 -43.26 33.89
C ASP A 21 33.31 -42.12 34.50
N THR A 22 32.90 -41.66 35.68
CA THR A 22 33.40 -40.49 36.44
C THR A 22 34.81 -40.66 37.02
N ALA A 23 35.73 -41.27 36.27
CA ALA A 23 37.12 -41.48 36.65
C ALA A 23 38.01 -40.30 36.22
N ALA A 24 38.22 -39.38 37.18
CA ALA A 24 39.28 -38.37 37.28
C ALA A 24 39.85 -37.81 35.97
N PHE A 25 39.20 -36.76 35.45
CA PHE A 25 39.77 -35.88 34.43
C PHE A 25 41.23 -35.55 34.77
N LYS A 26 42.14 -35.67 33.80
CA LYS A 26 43.59 -35.48 34.00
C LYS A 26 44.01 -34.02 34.01
N GLY A 27 43.11 -33.11 33.64
CA GLY A 27 43.35 -31.67 33.69
C GLY A 27 42.10 -30.84 33.39
N PHE A 28 42.21 -29.53 33.64
CA PHE A 28 41.13 -28.54 33.47
C PHE A 28 40.44 -28.62 32.11
N THR A 29 41.20 -28.62 31.01
CA THR A 29 40.67 -28.60 29.64
C THR A 29 39.85 -29.84 29.30
N GLU A 30 40.26 -31.01 29.80
CA GLU A 30 39.53 -32.27 29.60
C GLU A 30 38.18 -32.25 30.33
N ALA A 31 38.18 -31.76 31.57
CA ALA A 31 36.96 -31.60 32.37
C ALA A 31 36.00 -30.56 31.78
N MET A 32 36.50 -29.43 31.29
CA MET A 32 35.69 -28.39 30.63
C MET A 32 35.02 -28.93 29.36
N ALA A 33 35.79 -29.58 28.48
CA ALA A 33 35.25 -30.13 27.23
C ALA A 33 34.20 -31.22 27.47
N ALA A 34 34.40 -32.06 28.49
CA ALA A 34 33.41 -33.06 28.89
C ALA A 34 32.11 -32.42 29.41
N GLY A 35 32.24 -31.34 30.19
CA GLY A 35 31.08 -30.57 30.66
C GLY A 35 30.31 -29.90 29.53
N GLU A 36 31.01 -29.30 28.57
CA GLU A 36 30.41 -28.67 27.38
C GLU A 36 29.68 -29.71 26.51
N ALA A 37 30.30 -30.87 26.25
CA ALA A 37 29.67 -31.95 25.50
C ALA A 37 28.42 -32.50 26.21
N ALA A 38 28.46 -32.62 27.55
CA ALA A 38 27.30 -33.03 28.33
C ALA A 38 26.18 -31.97 28.30
N MET A 39 26.51 -30.68 28.30
CA MET A 39 25.54 -29.59 28.12
C MET A 39 24.87 -29.64 26.74
N GLU A 40 25.64 -29.84 25.67
CA GLU A 40 25.10 -29.99 24.31
C GLU A 40 24.17 -31.20 24.18
N ALA A 41 24.52 -32.31 24.85
CA ALA A 41 23.67 -33.50 24.94
C ALA A 41 22.48 -33.34 25.89
N ARG A 42 22.33 -32.21 26.60
CA ARG A 42 21.34 -31.94 27.66
C ARG A 42 21.41 -32.89 28.86
N HIS A 43 22.58 -33.45 29.13
CA HIS A 43 22.85 -34.31 30.29
C HIS A 43 23.33 -33.45 31.48
N LEU A 44 22.43 -32.63 32.03
CA LEU A 44 22.76 -31.59 33.02
C LEU A 44 23.47 -32.11 34.30
N PRO A 45 23.11 -33.27 34.88
CA PRO A 45 23.85 -33.80 36.04
C PRO A 45 25.32 -34.12 35.72
N GLN A 46 25.59 -34.73 34.56
CA GLN A 46 26.95 -35.08 34.12
C GLN A 46 27.75 -33.81 33.80
N ALA A 47 27.11 -32.81 33.20
CA ALA A 47 27.72 -31.50 32.96
C ALA A 47 28.15 -30.83 34.27
N ARG A 48 27.31 -30.86 35.32
CA ARG A 48 27.66 -30.32 36.64
C ARG A 48 28.89 -31.02 37.23
N GLU A 49 28.89 -32.35 37.27
CA GLU A 49 30.03 -33.09 37.82
C GLU A 49 31.35 -32.77 37.08
N ALA A 50 31.28 -32.64 35.76
CA ALA A 50 32.43 -32.28 34.93
C ALA A 50 32.92 -30.83 35.19
N PHE A 51 32.03 -29.84 35.24
CA PHE A 51 32.42 -28.45 35.54
C PHE A 51 32.88 -28.26 36.99
N GLU A 52 32.36 -29.03 37.94
CA GLU A 52 32.85 -29.03 39.32
C GLU A 52 34.28 -29.59 39.41
N ALA A 53 34.55 -30.67 38.67
CA ALA A 53 35.90 -31.22 38.55
C ALA A 53 36.84 -30.24 37.85
N ALA A 54 36.39 -29.55 36.80
CA ALA A 54 37.15 -28.49 36.13
C ALA A 54 37.56 -27.39 37.12
N GLY A 55 36.63 -26.90 37.95
CA GLY A 55 36.92 -25.88 38.96
C GLY A 55 37.98 -26.31 40.00
N ARG A 56 38.01 -27.60 40.37
CA ARG A 56 39.05 -28.16 41.25
C ARG A 56 40.42 -28.29 40.57
N LEU A 57 40.43 -28.57 39.28
CA LEU A 57 41.64 -28.79 38.47
C LEU A 57 42.20 -27.49 37.87
N ALA A 58 41.49 -26.37 38.02
CA ALA A 58 41.91 -25.06 37.55
C ALA A 58 43.21 -24.61 38.24
N GLY A 59 44.24 -24.33 37.43
CA GLY A 59 45.54 -23.88 37.91
C GLY A 59 45.64 -22.37 38.11
N LYS A 60 44.65 -21.61 37.60
CA LYS A 60 44.56 -20.15 37.70
C LYS A 60 43.14 -19.71 38.06
N ASP A 61 43.01 -18.50 38.60
CA ASP A 61 41.71 -17.97 39.00
C ASP A 61 40.79 -17.70 37.80
N GLU A 62 41.35 -17.36 36.63
CA GLU A 62 40.61 -17.21 35.36
C GLU A 62 39.92 -18.53 34.97
N GLU A 63 40.66 -19.65 34.96
CA GLU A 63 40.13 -20.99 34.67
C GLU A 63 39.04 -21.38 35.68
N ARG A 64 39.24 -21.05 36.96
CA ARG A 64 38.26 -21.32 38.01
C ARG A 64 36.97 -20.53 37.81
N ALA A 65 37.08 -19.26 37.37
CA ALA A 65 35.94 -18.41 37.04
C ALA A 65 35.14 -18.97 35.85
N SER A 66 35.81 -19.41 34.79
CA SER A 66 35.14 -19.98 33.62
C SER A 66 34.41 -21.29 33.94
N ALA A 67 35.02 -22.20 34.71
CA ALA A 67 34.34 -23.42 35.16
C ALA A 67 33.11 -23.11 36.03
N ARG A 68 33.21 -22.10 36.89
CA ARG A 68 32.11 -21.70 37.77
C ARG A 68 30.99 -21.02 37.00
N LEU A 69 31.29 -20.23 35.98
CA LEU A 69 30.31 -19.67 35.05
C LEU A 69 29.54 -20.79 34.32
N SER A 70 30.24 -21.79 33.77
CA SER A 70 29.61 -22.92 33.08
C SER A 70 28.73 -23.77 34.00
N MET A 71 29.11 -23.91 35.27
CA MET A 71 28.23 -24.49 36.31
C MET A 71 26.97 -23.65 36.50
N GLY A 72 27.08 -22.32 36.55
CA GLY A 72 25.95 -21.40 36.61
C GLY A 72 25.00 -21.57 35.44
N HIS A 73 25.50 -21.63 34.21
CA HIS A 73 24.69 -21.89 33.01
C HIS A 73 23.98 -23.25 33.10
N THR A 74 24.67 -24.27 33.61
CA THR A 74 24.09 -25.61 33.79
C THR A 74 22.91 -25.59 34.76
N LEU A 75 23.04 -24.88 35.89
CA LEU A 75 21.96 -24.71 36.87
C LEU A 75 20.79 -23.90 36.29
N TYR A 76 21.09 -22.87 35.49
CA TYR A 76 20.07 -22.10 34.79
C TYR A 76 19.24 -22.98 33.84
N HIS A 77 19.90 -23.83 33.04
CA HIS A 77 19.23 -24.76 32.14
C HIS A 77 18.46 -25.88 32.86
N ASP A 78 18.79 -26.15 34.14
CA ASP A 78 18.07 -27.09 35.01
C ASP A 78 16.87 -26.44 35.73
N GLY A 79 16.59 -25.15 35.47
CA GLY A 79 15.51 -24.40 36.13
C GLY A 79 15.82 -23.97 37.57
N ARG A 80 17.06 -24.11 38.04
CA ARG A 80 17.50 -23.79 39.40
C ARG A 80 18.03 -22.35 39.46
N TYR A 81 17.17 -21.38 39.16
CA TYR A 81 17.55 -19.99 38.91
C TYR A 81 18.21 -19.28 40.10
N ALA A 82 17.66 -19.42 41.31
CA ALA A 82 18.26 -18.86 42.53
C ALA A 82 19.67 -19.40 42.80
N GLU A 83 19.91 -20.68 42.56
CA GLU A 83 21.21 -21.31 42.74
C GLU A 83 22.19 -20.89 41.64
N ALA A 84 21.73 -20.78 40.39
CA ALA A 84 22.51 -20.22 39.30
C ALA A 84 22.97 -18.78 39.62
N ARG A 85 22.09 -17.92 40.17
CA ARG A 85 22.46 -16.55 40.61
C ARG A 85 23.49 -16.52 41.72
N ALA A 86 23.42 -17.44 42.69
CA ALA A 86 24.45 -17.55 43.73
C ALA A 86 25.81 -17.85 43.09
N VAL A 87 25.85 -18.78 42.13
CA VAL A 87 27.05 -19.13 41.38
C VAL A 87 27.58 -17.96 40.55
N TYR A 88 26.71 -17.20 39.86
CA TYR A 88 27.13 -16.00 39.14
C TYR A 88 27.69 -14.93 40.06
N THR A 89 27.11 -14.75 41.25
CA THR A 89 27.63 -13.81 42.26
C THR A 89 29.04 -14.18 42.71
N GLU A 90 29.32 -15.48 42.87
CA GLU A 90 30.68 -15.95 43.15
C GLU A 90 31.64 -15.60 42.02
N VAL A 91 31.27 -15.85 40.76
CA VAL A 91 32.10 -15.49 39.58
C VAL A 91 32.41 -13.99 39.56
N LEU A 92 31.44 -13.14 39.89
CA LEU A 92 31.62 -11.69 39.93
C LEU A 92 32.59 -11.21 41.02
N ALA A 93 32.79 -12.02 42.06
CA ALA A 93 33.71 -11.74 43.16
C ALA A 93 35.11 -12.37 42.95
N MET A 94 35.31 -13.20 41.93
CA MET A 94 36.58 -13.90 41.70
C MET A 94 37.68 -12.96 41.17
N PRO A 95 38.84 -12.85 41.85
CA PRO A 95 39.99 -12.12 41.33
C PRO A 95 40.48 -12.76 40.03
N GLY A 96 40.82 -11.96 39.01
CA GLY A 96 41.38 -12.49 37.76
C GLY A 96 40.38 -13.16 36.81
N ALA A 97 39.08 -13.11 37.10
CA ALA A 97 38.05 -13.54 36.15
C ALA A 97 38.13 -12.75 34.84
N ALA A 98 38.00 -13.45 33.71
CA ALA A 98 38.00 -12.81 32.41
C ALA A 98 36.82 -11.83 32.29
N ALA A 99 37.02 -10.73 31.57
CA ALA A 99 35.97 -9.73 31.40
C ALA A 99 34.72 -10.27 30.69
N ASP A 100 34.87 -11.31 29.85
CA ASP A 100 33.74 -12.01 29.22
C ASP A 100 32.97 -12.85 30.24
N ASP A 101 33.65 -13.54 31.15
CA ASP A 101 33.00 -14.32 32.21
C ASP A 101 32.22 -13.41 33.17
N LEU A 102 32.81 -12.26 33.53
CA LEU A 102 32.15 -11.23 34.31
C LEU A 102 30.96 -10.60 33.56
N PHE A 103 31.00 -10.53 32.24
CA PHE A 103 29.89 -10.04 31.43
C PHE A 103 28.73 -11.04 31.46
N TYR A 104 28.99 -12.31 31.11
CA TYR A 104 27.96 -13.36 31.07
C TYR A 104 27.36 -13.64 32.44
N ALA A 105 28.16 -13.61 33.53
CA ALA A 105 27.63 -13.76 34.88
C ALA A 105 26.58 -12.68 35.23
N ARG A 106 26.79 -11.42 34.82
CA ARG A 106 25.80 -10.35 35.04
C ARG A 106 24.57 -10.50 34.14
N GLN A 107 24.78 -10.86 32.86
CA GLN A 107 23.69 -11.07 31.91
C GLN A 107 22.76 -12.22 32.37
N PHE A 108 23.32 -13.38 32.69
CA PHE A 108 22.54 -14.54 33.11
C PHE A 108 21.94 -14.42 34.52
N THR A 109 22.47 -13.51 35.36
CA THR A 109 21.78 -13.09 36.59
C THR A 109 20.45 -12.41 36.25
N GLY A 110 20.44 -11.52 35.26
CA GLY A 110 19.21 -10.92 34.73
C GLY A 110 18.26 -11.95 34.13
N HIS A 111 18.75 -12.88 33.29
CA HIS A 111 17.91 -13.93 32.71
C HIS A 111 17.26 -14.81 33.78
N SER A 112 17.98 -15.11 34.86
CA SER A 112 17.47 -15.89 35.99
C SER A 112 16.31 -15.18 36.71
N PHE A 113 16.36 -13.84 36.83
CA PHE A 113 15.25 -13.07 37.40
C PHE A 113 14.02 -13.01 36.49
N VAL A 114 14.20 -12.95 35.16
CA VAL A 114 13.08 -13.02 34.20
C VAL A 114 12.31 -14.33 34.34
N GLN A 115 12.99 -15.46 34.51
CA GLN A 115 12.34 -16.77 34.67
C GLN A 115 11.53 -16.89 35.98
N GLU A 116 11.86 -16.10 36.99
CA GLU A 116 11.13 -16.02 38.26
C GLU A 116 10.09 -14.88 38.29
N GLU A 117 9.85 -14.22 37.16
CA GLU A 117 8.95 -13.07 37.02
C GLU A 117 9.35 -11.83 37.86
N ASP A 118 10.61 -11.76 38.34
CA ASP A 118 11.19 -10.59 39.00
C ASP A 118 11.83 -9.62 37.99
N PHE A 119 10.98 -8.89 37.28
CA PHE A 119 11.42 -7.98 36.22
C PHE A 119 12.22 -6.78 36.74
N ALA A 120 12.00 -6.34 37.98
CA ALA A 120 12.75 -5.26 38.59
C ALA A 120 14.20 -5.69 38.88
N GLY A 121 14.38 -6.88 39.47
CA GLY A 121 15.69 -7.49 39.65
C GLY A 121 16.42 -7.73 38.32
N ALA A 122 15.69 -8.20 37.29
CA ALA A 122 16.24 -8.42 35.96
C ALA A 122 16.78 -7.13 35.31
N LEU A 123 15.99 -6.06 35.30
CA LEU A 123 16.36 -4.78 34.71
C LEU A 123 17.57 -4.16 35.40
N GLN A 124 17.65 -4.24 36.73
CA GLN A 124 18.83 -3.79 37.46
C GLN A 124 20.08 -4.55 37.03
N ALA A 125 20.00 -5.89 36.93
CA ALA A 125 21.12 -6.72 36.50
C ALA A 125 21.57 -6.41 35.06
N TYR A 126 20.64 -6.17 34.13
CA TYR A 126 20.99 -5.80 32.76
C TYR A 126 21.58 -4.38 32.65
N ARG A 127 21.07 -3.40 33.41
CA ARG A 127 21.65 -2.05 33.47
C ARG A 127 23.08 -2.07 33.99
N ASP A 128 23.30 -2.81 35.07
CA ASP A 128 24.64 -3.07 35.61
C ASP A 128 25.58 -3.69 34.57
N THR A 129 25.09 -4.65 33.79
CA THR A 129 25.84 -5.28 32.68
C THR A 129 26.15 -4.27 31.58
N TYR A 130 25.18 -3.44 31.23
CA TYR A 130 25.26 -2.43 30.17
C TYR A 130 26.28 -1.33 30.51
N GLU A 131 26.25 -0.80 31.73
CA GLU A 131 27.18 0.23 32.20
C GLU A 131 28.63 -0.28 32.24
N LYS A 132 28.83 -1.49 32.78
CA LYS A 132 30.16 -2.09 32.97
C LYS A 132 30.73 -2.71 31.68
N GLY A 133 29.88 -3.00 30.69
CA GLY A 133 30.25 -3.59 29.39
C GLY A 133 30.56 -2.60 28.25
N ARG A 134 30.44 -1.29 28.50
CA ARG A 134 30.50 -0.22 27.48
C ARG A 134 31.78 -0.17 26.63
N ALA A 135 32.87 -0.79 27.09
CA ALA A 135 34.14 -0.88 26.38
C ALA A 135 34.21 -1.99 25.30
N ARG A 136 33.16 -2.81 25.12
CA ARG A 136 33.15 -3.96 24.19
C ARG A 136 31.93 -3.94 23.23
N PRO A 137 32.06 -3.35 22.03
CA PRO A 137 30.93 -3.11 21.11
C PRO A 137 30.19 -4.35 20.60
N THR A 138 30.83 -5.53 20.53
CA THR A 138 30.23 -6.76 19.99
C THR A 138 29.27 -7.46 20.96
N LEU A 139 29.45 -7.25 22.27
CA LEU A 139 28.58 -7.81 23.32
C LEU A 139 27.45 -6.83 23.72
N TYR A 140 27.63 -5.55 23.37
CA TYR A 140 26.75 -4.42 23.66
C TYR A 140 25.33 -4.54 23.09
N GLY A 141 25.17 -5.11 21.90
CA GLY A 141 23.87 -5.25 21.23
C GLY A 141 22.91 -6.21 21.94
N ASN A 142 23.44 -7.27 22.56
CA ASN A 142 22.63 -8.34 23.15
C ASN A 142 21.92 -7.88 24.43
N VAL A 143 22.64 -7.16 25.32
CA VAL A 143 22.07 -6.70 26.61
C VAL A 143 21.05 -5.59 26.41
N ARG A 144 21.22 -4.74 25.39
CA ARG A 144 20.18 -3.75 25.02
C ARG A 144 18.87 -4.44 24.66
N ASN A 145 18.93 -5.57 23.94
CA ASN A 145 17.76 -6.35 23.60
C ASN A 145 17.16 -7.04 24.84
N ASP A 146 17.98 -7.57 25.74
CA ASP A 146 17.51 -8.18 27.00
C ASP A 146 16.71 -7.20 27.88
N ILE A 147 17.15 -5.93 27.95
CA ILE A 147 16.41 -4.86 28.65
C ILE A 147 15.03 -4.64 28.01
N ILE A 148 14.97 -4.58 26.68
CA ILE A 148 13.71 -4.41 25.93
C ILE A 148 12.78 -5.60 26.18
N PHE A 149 13.30 -6.83 26.09
CA PHE A 149 12.50 -8.04 26.31
C PHE A 149 11.98 -8.16 27.74
N ALA A 150 12.75 -7.75 28.75
CA ALA A 150 12.28 -7.75 30.14
C ALA A 150 11.07 -6.82 30.36
N TYR A 151 11.07 -5.63 29.75
CA TYR A 151 9.91 -4.75 29.78
C TYR A 151 8.69 -5.37 29.08
N MET A 152 8.91 -6.00 27.91
CA MET A 152 7.84 -6.67 27.16
C MET A 152 7.24 -7.86 27.94
N ASP A 153 8.07 -8.66 28.59
CA ASP A 153 7.64 -9.83 29.37
C ASP A 153 6.82 -9.42 30.60
N ALA A 154 7.21 -8.34 31.28
CA ALA A 154 6.47 -7.78 32.40
C ALA A 154 5.03 -7.42 32.03
N VAL A 155 4.82 -6.74 30.90
CA VAL A 155 3.49 -6.38 30.39
C VAL A 155 2.74 -7.60 29.85
N SER A 156 3.44 -8.50 29.16
CA SER A 156 2.86 -9.73 28.58
C SER A 156 2.31 -10.68 29.64
N LEU A 157 2.91 -10.74 30.84
CA LEU A 157 2.38 -11.50 31.96
C LEU A 157 0.97 -11.03 32.34
N GLY A 158 0.78 -9.71 32.49
CA GLY A 158 -0.52 -9.11 32.76
C GLY A 158 -1.56 -9.42 31.69
N GLN A 159 -1.19 -9.31 30.41
CA GLN A 159 -2.09 -9.64 29.29
C GLN A 159 -2.47 -11.13 29.24
N ARG A 160 -1.54 -12.04 29.56
CA ARG A 160 -1.84 -13.48 29.65
C ARG A 160 -2.83 -13.76 30.78
N LEU A 161 -2.60 -13.20 31.96
CA LEU A 161 -3.50 -13.36 33.12
C LEU A 161 -4.90 -12.82 32.84
N TYR A 162 -5.00 -11.66 32.16
CA TYR A 162 -6.29 -11.11 31.73
C TYR A 162 -7.04 -12.07 30.79
N ARG A 163 -6.36 -12.65 29.80
CA ARG A 163 -6.96 -13.65 28.89
C ARG A 163 -7.40 -14.94 29.58
N LEU A 164 -6.79 -15.28 30.70
CA LEU A 164 -7.20 -16.42 31.55
C LEU A 164 -8.36 -16.07 32.50
N GLY A 165 -8.83 -14.82 32.49
CA GLY A 165 -9.88 -14.34 33.39
C GLY A 165 -9.42 -14.04 34.81
N GLU A 166 -8.10 -14.09 35.08
CA GLU A 166 -7.51 -13.80 36.40
C GLU A 166 -7.31 -12.29 36.59
N THR A 167 -8.40 -11.51 36.51
CA THR A 167 -8.41 -10.04 36.44
C THR A 167 -7.66 -9.38 37.60
N ALA A 168 -7.78 -9.88 38.83
CA ALA A 168 -7.06 -9.34 39.99
C ALA A 168 -5.53 -9.53 39.90
N ARG A 169 -5.07 -10.71 39.44
CA ARG A 169 -3.65 -10.99 39.24
C ARG A 169 -3.10 -10.23 38.03
N ALA A 170 -3.90 -10.10 36.98
CA ALA A 170 -3.57 -9.27 35.83
C ALA A 170 -3.36 -7.81 36.23
N GLU A 171 -4.28 -7.22 37.00
CA GLU A 171 -4.13 -5.83 37.48
C GLU A 171 -2.89 -5.66 38.36
N ALA A 172 -2.59 -6.61 39.25
CA ALA A 172 -1.37 -6.58 40.05
C ALA A 172 -0.09 -6.61 39.19
N ALA A 173 -0.02 -7.51 38.20
CA ALA A 173 1.12 -7.63 37.30
C ALA A 173 1.30 -6.38 36.43
N LEU A 174 0.22 -5.83 35.87
CA LEU A 174 0.25 -4.62 35.03
C LEU A 174 0.68 -3.38 35.82
N LYS A 175 0.21 -3.23 37.07
CA LYS A 175 0.67 -2.15 37.98
C LYS A 175 2.15 -2.32 38.33
N GLY A 176 2.60 -3.56 38.54
CA GLY A 176 4.01 -3.87 38.75
C GLY A 176 4.86 -3.44 37.55
N ALA A 177 4.43 -3.77 36.33
CA ALA A 177 5.10 -3.35 35.10
C ALA A 177 5.14 -1.82 34.95
N LEU A 178 4.03 -1.13 35.18
CA LEU A 178 3.94 0.34 35.10
C LEU A 178 4.80 1.07 36.15
N ALA A 179 5.17 0.39 37.25
CA ALA A 179 6.07 0.92 38.26
C ALA A 179 7.56 0.76 37.90
N LEU A 180 7.89 0.03 36.82
CA LEU A 180 9.27 -0.14 36.35
C LEU A 180 9.78 1.18 35.78
N GLU A 181 10.86 1.70 36.35
CA GLU A 181 11.53 2.89 35.85
C GLU A 181 11.98 2.68 34.40
N GLY A 182 11.72 3.65 33.51
CA GLY A 182 12.18 3.60 32.12
C GLY A 182 11.40 2.64 31.21
N LEU A 183 10.21 2.18 31.64
CA LEU A 183 9.30 1.42 30.79
C LEU A 183 9.00 2.21 29.50
N PRO A 184 9.19 1.64 28.29
CA PRO A 184 8.97 2.41 27.07
C PRO A 184 7.48 2.72 26.85
N ALA A 185 7.20 3.80 26.10
CA ALA A 185 5.84 4.34 25.95
C ALA A 185 4.85 3.34 25.32
N ARG A 186 5.32 2.46 24.42
CA ARG A 186 4.50 1.41 23.82
C ARG A 186 4.04 0.39 24.85
N GLU A 187 4.95 -0.07 25.71
CA GLU A 187 4.64 -1.02 26.78
C GLU A 187 3.76 -0.37 27.85
N GLN A 188 3.95 0.92 28.14
CA GLN A 188 3.02 1.69 28.97
C GLN A 188 1.61 1.73 28.38
N SER A 189 1.47 2.00 27.08
CA SER A 189 0.18 2.03 26.36
C SER A 189 -0.57 0.71 26.49
N LEU A 190 0.10 -0.41 26.18
CA LEU A 190 -0.47 -1.75 26.28
C LEU A 190 -0.87 -2.10 27.72
N ALA A 191 -0.06 -1.70 28.71
CA ALA A 191 -0.35 -1.96 30.11
C ALA A 191 -1.58 -1.18 30.59
N TRP A 192 -1.67 0.11 30.29
CA TRP A 192 -2.82 0.95 30.64
C TRP A 192 -4.10 0.50 29.93
N LEU A 193 -4.03 0.15 28.64
CA LEU A 193 -5.17 -0.36 27.88
C LEU A 193 -5.71 -1.65 28.48
N THR A 194 -4.82 -2.61 28.77
CA THR A 194 -5.19 -3.90 29.36
C THR A 194 -5.75 -3.73 30.78
N LEU A 195 -5.19 -2.81 31.56
CA LEU A 195 -5.72 -2.47 32.89
C LEU A 195 -7.12 -1.86 32.80
N GLY A 196 -7.36 -1.01 31.80
CA GLY A 196 -8.70 -0.49 31.50
C GLY A 196 -9.68 -1.60 31.17
N HIS A 197 -9.29 -2.57 30.34
CA HIS A 197 -10.13 -3.74 30.02
C HIS A 197 -10.44 -4.61 31.25
N CYS A 198 -9.46 -4.83 32.14
CA CYS A 198 -9.66 -5.55 33.40
C CYS A 198 -10.77 -4.87 34.22
N ARG A 199 -10.66 -3.56 34.43
CA ARG A 199 -11.63 -2.78 35.21
C ARG A 199 -13.00 -2.70 34.54
N PHE A 200 -13.03 -2.59 33.22
CA PHE A 200 -14.26 -2.62 32.45
C PHE A 200 -15.02 -3.94 32.64
N HIS A 201 -14.30 -5.07 32.65
CA HIS A 201 -14.87 -6.40 32.90
C HIS A 201 -15.42 -6.54 34.33
N GLU A 202 -14.77 -5.93 35.31
CA GLU A 202 -15.24 -5.88 36.71
C GLU A 202 -16.37 -4.84 36.94
N ASN A 203 -16.88 -4.21 35.88
CA ASN A 203 -17.86 -3.12 35.93
C ASN A 203 -17.40 -1.86 36.68
N ASP A 204 -16.09 -1.70 36.92
CA ASP A 204 -15.50 -0.44 37.38
C ASP A 204 -15.27 0.48 36.16
N PHE A 205 -16.37 1.03 35.63
CA PHE A 205 -16.33 1.87 34.44
C PHE A 205 -15.57 3.19 34.66
N THR A 206 -15.58 3.71 35.89
CA THR A 206 -14.83 4.93 36.23
C THR A 206 -13.34 4.66 36.28
N GLY A 207 -12.91 3.60 36.96
CA GLY A 207 -11.51 3.19 36.96
C GLY A 207 -11.01 2.71 35.59
N ALA A 208 -11.88 2.15 34.76
CA ALA A 208 -11.58 1.79 33.37
C ALA A 208 -11.31 3.02 32.52
N ARG A 209 -12.19 4.03 32.56
CA ARG A 209 -11.98 5.31 31.85
C ARG A 209 -10.70 5.99 32.27
N ALA A 210 -10.42 6.05 33.57
CA ALA A 210 -9.18 6.64 34.07
C ALA A 210 -7.93 5.94 33.51
N ALA A 211 -7.97 4.61 33.32
CA ALA A 211 -6.88 3.88 32.69
C ALA A 211 -6.80 4.12 31.17
N TYR A 212 -7.94 4.18 30.46
CA TYR A 212 -7.98 4.53 29.04
C TYR A 212 -7.50 5.95 28.76
N GLU A 213 -7.79 6.91 29.65
CA GLU A 213 -7.28 8.28 29.55
C GLU A 213 -5.75 8.32 29.63
N LYS A 214 -5.13 7.46 30.47
CA LYS A 214 -3.67 7.32 30.48
C LYS A 214 -3.10 6.85 29.15
N VAL A 215 -3.82 6.05 28.38
CA VAL A 215 -3.41 5.68 27.01
C VAL A 215 -3.46 6.89 26.08
N LEU A 216 -4.46 7.77 26.25
CA LEU A 216 -4.63 8.96 25.42
C LEU A 216 -3.59 10.06 25.71
N ASP A 217 -3.15 10.15 26.97
CA ASP A 217 -2.15 11.10 27.48
C ASP A 217 -0.70 10.78 27.03
N LEU A 218 -0.44 9.58 26.52
CA LEU A 218 0.88 9.20 26.00
C LEU A 218 1.12 9.91 24.65
N GLU A 219 1.74 11.10 24.70
CA GLU A 219 2.13 11.86 23.50
C GLU A 219 3.19 11.10 22.67
N ALA A 220 2.79 10.74 21.43
CA ALA A 220 3.65 10.57 20.25
C ALA A 220 4.59 9.34 20.12
N LEU A 221 4.27 8.14 20.64
CA LEU A 221 5.14 6.96 20.45
C LEU A 221 4.46 5.59 20.14
N CYS A 222 3.19 5.55 19.73
CA CYS A 222 2.60 4.32 19.16
C CYS A 222 2.47 4.46 17.62
N PRO A 223 3.23 3.67 16.82
CA PRO A 223 3.24 3.73 15.36
C PRO A 223 1.89 3.42 14.69
N ASP A 224 1.03 2.66 15.37
CA ASP A 224 -0.33 2.35 15.01
C ASP A 224 -1.27 2.99 16.03
N GLY A 225 -2.12 3.95 15.64
CA GLY A 225 -3.07 4.59 16.56
C GLY A 225 -4.21 3.66 17.04
N TRP A 226 -4.01 2.34 16.97
CA TRP A 226 -4.92 1.30 17.43
C TRP A 226 -5.20 1.42 18.93
N ASP A 227 -4.18 1.40 19.80
CA ASP A 227 -4.36 1.46 21.27
C ASP A 227 -5.16 2.70 21.70
N ARG A 228 -4.81 3.88 21.17
CA ARG A 228 -5.49 5.15 21.48
C ARG A 228 -6.93 5.12 20.99
N SER A 229 -7.17 4.55 19.81
CA SER A 229 -8.53 4.41 19.28
C SER A 229 -9.38 3.40 20.03
N GLU A 230 -8.82 2.27 20.48
CA GLU A 230 -9.53 1.29 21.29
C GLU A 230 -9.81 1.85 22.69
N ALA A 231 -8.86 2.60 23.28
CA ALA A 231 -9.07 3.32 24.53
C ALA A 231 -10.23 4.32 24.40
N GLN A 232 -10.22 5.17 23.37
CA GLN A 232 -11.28 6.16 23.14
C GLN A 232 -12.65 5.52 22.83
N LEU A 233 -12.66 4.40 22.09
CA LEU A 233 -13.88 3.63 21.84
C LEU A 233 -14.40 2.96 23.12
N SER A 234 -13.51 2.42 23.94
CA SER A 234 -13.85 1.77 25.20
C SER A 234 -14.33 2.77 26.26
N ILE A 235 -13.84 4.02 26.24
CA ILE A 235 -14.45 5.13 26.98
C ILE A 235 -15.91 5.30 26.56
N ALA A 236 -16.21 5.34 25.27
CA ALA A 236 -17.60 5.45 24.80
C ALA A 236 -18.47 4.26 25.23
N ARG A 237 -17.96 3.03 25.10
CA ARG A 237 -18.66 1.80 25.55
C ARG A 237 -18.92 1.84 27.06
N SER A 238 -18.02 2.43 27.84
CA SER A 238 -18.18 2.53 29.30
C SER A 238 -19.33 3.46 29.69
N PHE A 239 -19.45 4.62 29.02
CA PHE A 239 -20.58 5.53 29.22
C PHE A 239 -21.90 4.90 28.78
N GLU A 240 -21.89 4.11 27.70
CA GLU A 240 -23.07 3.38 27.22
C GLU A 240 -23.55 2.34 28.25
N LYS A 241 -22.63 1.60 28.89
CA LYS A 241 -22.96 0.65 29.97
C LYS A 241 -23.56 1.33 31.21
N GLU A 242 -23.18 2.58 31.48
CA GLU A 242 -23.76 3.40 32.54
C GLU A 242 -25.06 4.12 32.14
N GLY A 243 -25.56 3.95 30.91
CA GLY A 243 -26.75 4.64 30.40
C GLY A 243 -26.52 6.13 30.09
N ARG A 244 -25.27 6.59 30.03
CA ARG A 244 -24.87 7.98 29.77
C ARG A 244 -24.74 8.24 28.27
N SER A 245 -25.87 8.27 27.57
CA SER A 245 -25.91 8.34 26.10
C SER A 245 -25.26 9.59 25.50
N GLU A 246 -25.34 10.75 26.17
CA GLU A 246 -24.70 11.99 25.69
C GLU A 246 -23.17 11.89 25.73
N ASP A 247 -22.63 11.44 26.86
CA ASP A 247 -21.20 11.27 27.05
C ASP A 247 -20.63 10.19 26.11
N ALA A 248 -21.37 9.10 25.90
CA ALA A 248 -21.02 8.08 24.92
C ALA A 248 -20.96 8.65 23.49
N ARG A 249 -21.91 9.54 23.13
CA ARG A 249 -21.91 10.22 21.83
C ARG A 249 -20.69 11.11 21.66
N GLN A 250 -20.39 11.93 22.68
CA GLN A 250 -19.23 12.82 22.65
C GLN A 250 -17.92 12.03 22.58
N ALA A 251 -17.80 10.93 23.31
CA ALA A 251 -16.63 10.05 23.25
C ALA A 251 -16.46 9.39 21.87
N ARG A 252 -17.55 8.98 21.21
CA ARG A 252 -17.53 8.48 19.81
C ARG A 252 -17.17 9.60 18.83
N ALA A 253 -17.63 10.83 19.04
CA ALA A 253 -17.25 11.97 18.20
C ALA A 253 -15.75 12.28 18.33
N ARG A 254 -15.20 12.24 19.55
CA ARG A 254 -13.75 12.40 19.80
C ARG A 254 -12.92 11.31 19.09
N LEU A 255 -13.42 10.08 19.00
CA LEU A 255 -12.79 9.00 18.25
C LEU A 255 -12.68 9.30 16.74
N LEU A 256 -13.68 9.96 16.16
CA LEU A 256 -13.64 10.34 14.74
C LEU A 256 -12.55 11.38 14.45
N THR A 257 -12.28 12.25 15.42
CA THR A 257 -11.24 13.29 15.32
C THR A 257 -9.87 12.84 15.86
N LEU A 258 -9.78 11.63 16.43
CA LEU A 258 -8.54 11.12 17.00
C LEU A 258 -7.56 10.76 15.88
N ALA A 259 -6.40 11.41 15.87
CA ALA A 259 -5.34 11.19 14.89
C ALA A 259 -4.81 9.74 14.95
N GLY A 260 -4.70 9.10 13.79
CA GLY A 260 -4.24 7.70 13.67
C GLY A 260 -5.24 6.65 14.15
N ALA A 261 -6.50 7.01 14.45
CA ALA A 261 -7.46 6.05 15.00
C ALA A 261 -7.83 4.93 14.02
N HIS A 262 -7.95 3.72 14.52
CA HIS A 262 -8.16 2.53 13.70
C HIS A 262 -9.49 2.56 12.92
N PRO A 263 -9.52 2.16 11.62
CA PRO A 263 -10.70 2.24 10.76
C PRO A 263 -11.94 1.52 11.32
N ASN A 264 -11.77 0.33 11.92
CA ASN A 264 -12.92 -0.42 12.46
C ASN A 264 -13.54 0.29 13.67
N HIS A 265 -12.73 0.98 14.48
CA HIS A 265 -13.22 1.72 15.64
C HIS A 265 -13.97 2.99 15.19
N ARG A 266 -13.47 3.64 14.13
CA ARG A 266 -14.14 4.75 13.47
C ARG A 266 -15.46 4.32 12.82
N ALA A 267 -15.47 3.20 12.09
CA ALA A 267 -16.67 2.64 11.49
C ALA A 267 -17.74 2.32 12.55
N GLU A 268 -17.35 1.66 13.65
CA GLU A 268 -18.27 1.40 14.78
C GLU A 268 -18.82 2.70 15.38
N ALA A 269 -17.97 3.72 15.57
CA ALA A 269 -18.42 5.02 16.05
C ALA A 269 -19.41 5.67 15.09
N VAL A 270 -19.14 5.67 13.78
CA VAL A 270 -20.04 6.23 12.76
C VAL A 270 -21.39 5.51 12.77
N ASP A 271 -21.41 4.19 12.78
CA ASP A 271 -22.65 3.41 12.74
C ASP A 271 -23.50 3.62 14.00
N ARG A 272 -22.86 3.74 15.16
CA ARG A 272 -23.55 4.03 16.42
C ARG A 272 -24.03 5.47 16.49
N LEU A 273 -23.26 6.44 16.00
CA LEU A 273 -23.69 7.84 15.89
C LEU A 273 -24.91 7.98 14.96
N LYS A 274 -24.94 7.24 13.84
CA LYS A 274 -26.11 7.13 12.95
C LYS A 274 -27.33 6.56 13.67
N ALA A 275 -27.16 5.44 14.38
CA ALA A 275 -28.24 4.80 15.13
C ALA A 275 -28.79 5.72 16.24
N MET A 276 -27.99 6.66 16.74
CA MET A 276 -28.38 7.67 17.74
C MET A 276 -29.00 8.93 17.12
N GLY A 277 -29.28 8.95 15.82
CA GLY A 277 -29.96 10.06 15.14
C GLY A 277 -29.10 11.30 14.89
N ALA A 278 -27.76 11.18 14.92
CA ALA A 278 -26.87 12.30 14.62
C ALA A 278 -26.92 12.66 13.12
N ASP A 279 -27.21 13.94 12.80
CA ASP A 279 -27.14 14.46 11.43
C ASP A 279 -25.67 14.63 11.02
N ILE A 280 -25.19 13.74 10.14
CA ILE A 280 -23.79 13.67 9.69
C ILE A 280 -23.49 14.61 8.52
N ARG A 281 -24.39 15.56 8.22
CA ARG A 281 -24.22 16.54 7.13
C ARG A 281 -23.41 17.77 7.53
N ALA A 282 -22.98 17.90 8.78
CA ALA A 282 -21.90 18.80 9.16
C ALA A 282 -20.54 18.16 8.76
N PRO A 283 -19.57 18.94 8.24
CA PRO A 283 -18.29 18.39 7.81
C PRO A 283 -17.60 17.72 8.99
N ILE A 284 -17.42 16.41 8.93
CA ILE A 284 -16.50 15.71 9.82
C ILE A 284 -15.09 16.14 9.41
N GLN A 285 -14.45 17.01 10.18
CA GLN A 285 -13.00 17.14 10.12
C GLN A 285 -12.36 15.81 10.54
N GLY A 286 -11.50 15.22 9.70
CA GLY A 286 -10.66 14.08 10.08
C GLY A 286 -10.90 12.75 9.35
N LEU A 287 -11.89 12.65 8.45
CA LEU A 287 -12.01 11.46 7.57
C LEU A 287 -10.87 11.38 6.52
N ASP A 288 -10.15 12.48 6.30
CA ASP A 288 -9.08 12.61 5.31
C ASP A 288 -7.66 12.41 5.87
N ALA A 289 -7.49 11.90 7.11
CA ALA A 289 -6.17 11.81 7.78
C ALA A 289 -5.47 10.45 7.64
N GLU A 290 -6.05 9.50 6.92
CA GLU A 290 -5.52 8.16 6.71
C GLU A 290 -4.95 8.02 5.30
N TYR A 291 -3.80 7.37 5.18
CA TYR A 291 -3.02 7.34 3.93
C TYR A 291 -2.53 5.94 3.61
N GLY A 292 -2.54 5.61 2.32
CA GLY A 292 -1.95 4.38 1.83
C GLY A 292 -2.85 3.15 1.94
N ALA A 293 -2.33 2.05 1.41
CA ALA A 293 -3.01 0.79 1.20
C ALA A 293 -3.52 0.15 2.49
N GLU A 294 -2.79 0.34 3.59
CA GLU A 294 -3.06 -0.26 4.91
C GLU A 294 -4.40 0.18 5.50
N CYS A 295 -4.95 1.30 5.04
CA CYS A 295 -6.28 1.80 5.40
C CYS A 295 -7.41 1.04 4.70
N ASN A 296 -7.12 -0.10 4.07
CA ASN A 296 -8.07 -0.94 3.35
C ASN A 296 -9.30 -1.30 4.22
N PRO A 297 -10.52 -0.86 3.86
CA PRO A 297 -11.72 -1.05 4.67
C PRO A 297 -12.42 -2.40 4.43
N THR A 298 -11.90 -3.25 3.55
CA THR A 298 -12.59 -4.47 3.12
C THR A 298 -12.61 -5.57 4.20
N GLY A 299 -11.82 -5.41 5.26
CA GLY A 299 -11.62 -6.42 6.30
C GLY A 299 -10.84 -7.65 5.84
N SER A 300 -10.38 -7.69 4.58
CA SER A 300 -9.56 -8.75 4.01
C SER A 300 -8.11 -8.24 3.78
N PRO A 301 -7.11 -9.13 3.86
CA PRO A 301 -5.71 -8.78 3.65
C PRO A 301 -5.45 -8.27 2.23
N ILE A 302 -4.64 -7.22 2.11
CA ILE A 302 -4.15 -6.73 0.81
C ILE A 302 -3.38 -7.88 0.14
N GLY A 303 -3.72 -8.20 -1.11
CA GLY A 303 -3.15 -9.34 -1.84
C GLY A 303 -3.83 -10.70 -1.60
N GLY A 304 -4.84 -10.74 -0.72
CA GLY A 304 -5.60 -11.95 -0.40
C GLY A 304 -4.80 -12.93 0.46
N GLY A 305 -5.01 -14.23 0.25
CA GLY A 305 -4.36 -15.28 1.02
C GLY A 305 -4.98 -15.47 2.41
N GLN A 306 -4.13 -15.74 3.40
CA GLN A 306 -4.60 -16.08 4.75
C GLN A 306 -5.38 -14.92 5.38
N GLY A 307 -6.60 -15.19 5.83
CA GLY A 307 -7.50 -14.19 6.39
C GLY A 307 -8.44 -13.54 5.34
N TYR A 308 -8.34 -13.93 4.08
CA TYR A 308 -9.31 -13.53 3.06
C TYR A 308 -10.72 -14.05 3.40
N ALA A 309 -11.72 -13.17 3.40
CA ALA A 309 -13.04 -13.49 3.94
C ALA A 309 -13.90 -14.37 3.01
N ARG A 310 -13.69 -14.31 1.68
CA ARG A 310 -14.54 -14.97 0.67
C ARG A 310 -13.90 -16.20 0.04
N ILE A 311 -13.15 -16.96 0.84
CA ILE A 311 -12.51 -18.21 0.42
C ILE A 311 -13.59 -19.25 0.06
N VAL A 312 -13.44 -19.86 -1.11
CA VAL A 312 -14.27 -20.99 -1.55
C VAL A 312 -13.61 -22.29 -1.08
N THR A 313 -14.40 -23.19 -0.49
CA THR A 313 -13.87 -24.42 0.13
C THR A 313 -14.39 -25.72 -0.51
N ARG A 314 -15.31 -25.62 -1.48
CA ARG A 314 -15.90 -26.73 -2.25
C ARG A 314 -16.53 -26.21 -3.53
N GLY A 315 -16.87 -27.08 -4.47
CA GLY A 315 -17.63 -26.71 -5.67
C GLY A 315 -18.58 -27.80 -6.17
N ASP A 316 -19.38 -27.48 -7.17
CA ASP A 316 -20.27 -28.44 -7.86
C ASP A 316 -19.50 -29.49 -8.66
N GLN A 317 -18.31 -29.13 -9.14
CA GLN A 317 -17.39 -30.03 -9.81
C GLN A 317 -15.99 -29.84 -9.23
N GLU A 318 -15.41 -30.90 -8.67
CA GLU A 318 -14.05 -30.86 -8.16
C GLU A 318 -13.07 -31.46 -9.17
N VAL A 319 -12.01 -30.74 -9.50
CA VAL A 319 -11.04 -31.13 -10.53
C VAL A 319 -9.62 -31.05 -10.00
N ALA A 320 -8.75 -31.98 -10.43
CA ALA A 320 -7.33 -32.02 -10.07
C ALA A 320 -6.41 -32.16 -11.28
N THR A 321 -6.96 -32.41 -12.48
CA THR A 321 -6.21 -32.63 -13.72
C THR A 321 -6.69 -31.74 -14.85
N LEU A 322 -5.87 -31.58 -15.90
CA LEU A 322 -6.22 -30.82 -17.09
C LEU A 322 -7.48 -31.36 -17.79
N ALA A 323 -7.57 -32.68 -17.95
CA ALA A 323 -8.71 -33.34 -18.60
C ALA A 323 -10.02 -33.12 -17.82
N GLU A 324 -9.97 -33.16 -16.49
CA GLU A 324 -11.13 -32.89 -15.63
C GLU A 324 -11.55 -31.42 -15.70
N LEU A 325 -10.59 -30.48 -15.71
CA LEU A 325 -10.87 -29.06 -15.87
C LEU A 325 -11.59 -28.79 -17.20
N GLU A 326 -11.09 -29.36 -18.29
CA GLU A 326 -11.70 -29.22 -19.62
C GLU A 326 -13.11 -29.79 -19.67
N ALA A 327 -13.28 -31.02 -19.17
CA ALA A 327 -14.58 -31.67 -19.12
C ALA A 327 -15.57 -30.85 -18.27
N ALA A 328 -15.13 -30.28 -17.15
CA ALA A 328 -15.98 -29.48 -16.28
C ALA A 328 -16.43 -28.18 -16.93
N LEU A 329 -15.51 -27.44 -17.56
CA LEU A 329 -15.81 -26.20 -18.27
C LEU A 329 -16.72 -26.46 -19.49
N GLN A 330 -16.40 -27.49 -20.30
CA GLN A 330 -17.22 -27.86 -21.46
C GLN A 330 -18.63 -28.28 -21.06
N ARG A 331 -18.76 -29.04 -19.97
CA ARG A 331 -20.07 -29.44 -19.43
C ARG A 331 -20.90 -28.23 -19.02
N LEU A 332 -20.32 -27.27 -18.30
CA LEU A 332 -21.03 -26.06 -17.87
C LEU A 332 -21.35 -25.12 -19.05
N ALA A 333 -20.48 -25.07 -20.06
CA ALA A 333 -20.73 -24.29 -21.28
C ALA A 333 -21.96 -24.81 -22.04
N GLY A 334 -22.21 -26.12 -22.04
CA GLY A 334 -23.37 -26.75 -22.68
C GLY A 334 -24.68 -26.64 -21.91
N MET A 335 -24.68 -26.11 -20.69
CA MET A 335 -25.90 -25.91 -19.89
C MET A 335 -26.63 -24.61 -20.27
N ALA A 336 -27.95 -24.58 -20.06
CA ALA A 336 -28.74 -23.35 -20.13
C ALA A 336 -28.20 -22.29 -19.15
N PRO A 337 -28.20 -20.98 -19.51
CA PRO A 337 -27.65 -19.91 -18.67
C PRO A 337 -28.15 -19.90 -17.22
N GLU A 338 -29.44 -20.19 -17.01
CA GLU A 338 -30.09 -20.21 -15.70
C GLU A 338 -29.60 -21.38 -14.84
N ALA A 339 -29.29 -22.52 -15.48
CA ALA A 339 -28.85 -23.74 -14.79
C ALA A 339 -27.37 -23.71 -14.40
N ARG A 340 -26.54 -22.94 -15.12
CA ARG A 340 -25.10 -22.80 -14.83
C ARG A 340 -24.74 -21.62 -13.93
N ARG A 341 -25.62 -20.64 -13.78
CA ARG A 341 -25.39 -19.47 -12.93
C ARG A 341 -25.12 -19.90 -11.48
N GLY A 342 -24.04 -19.41 -10.89
CA GLY A 342 -23.59 -19.71 -9.54
C GLY A 342 -22.87 -21.05 -9.39
N LYS A 343 -22.69 -21.84 -10.46
CA LYS A 343 -21.95 -23.09 -10.39
C LYS A 343 -20.46 -22.86 -10.17
N VAL A 344 -19.84 -23.74 -9.39
CA VAL A 344 -18.43 -23.65 -9.01
C VAL A 344 -17.64 -24.85 -9.56
N VAL A 345 -16.62 -24.58 -10.37
CA VAL A 345 -15.55 -25.53 -10.67
C VAL A 345 -14.45 -25.31 -9.64
N TYR A 346 -14.25 -26.27 -8.75
CA TYR A 346 -13.32 -26.18 -7.63
C TYR A 346 -12.07 -27.00 -7.92
N LEU A 347 -10.94 -26.32 -8.05
CA LEU A 347 -9.62 -26.93 -8.15
C LEU A 347 -9.25 -27.48 -6.77
N LYS A 348 -9.00 -28.80 -6.68
CA LYS A 348 -8.72 -29.46 -5.40
C LYS A 348 -7.48 -28.88 -4.72
N PRO A 349 -7.46 -28.79 -3.38
CA PRO A 349 -6.29 -28.34 -2.62
C PRO A 349 -5.01 -29.05 -3.05
N GLY A 350 -3.96 -28.28 -3.32
CA GLY A 350 -2.66 -28.82 -3.73
C GLY A 350 -2.57 -29.33 -5.18
N ALA A 351 -3.64 -29.27 -5.97
CA ALA A 351 -3.60 -29.64 -7.38
C ALA A 351 -2.56 -28.78 -8.13
N LYS A 352 -1.81 -29.43 -9.03
CA LYS A 352 -0.88 -28.80 -9.96
C LYS A 352 -1.27 -29.21 -11.37
N ILE A 353 -1.87 -28.29 -12.12
CA ILE A 353 -2.43 -28.55 -13.44
C ILE A 353 -1.56 -27.84 -14.47
N ASN A 354 -0.82 -28.62 -15.26
CA ASN A 354 -0.05 -28.13 -16.40
C ASN A 354 -0.97 -27.93 -17.61
N LEU A 355 -1.02 -26.72 -18.15
CA LEU A 355 -1.80 -26.37 -19.34
C LEU A 355 -1.07 -26.75 -20.65
N ALA A 356 0.20 -27.12 -20.60
CA ALA A 356 1.00 -27.56 -21.75
C ALA A 356 0.93 -26.60 -22.95
N GLY A 357 1.02 -25.29 -22.69
CA GLY A 357 0.99 -24.22 -23.71
C GLY A 357 -0.40 -23.92 -24.28
N ARG A 358 -1.44 -24.65 -23.84
CA ARG A 358 -2.81 -24.46 -24.33
C ARG A 358 -3.38 -23.14 -23.83
N THR A 359 -4.14 -22.48 -24.69
CA THR A 359 -4.81 -21.21 -24.42
C THR A 359 -6.31 -21.30 -24.75
N GLY A 360 -7.09 -20.28 -24.39
CA GLY A 360 -8.50 -20.20 -24.76
C GLY A 360 -9.43 -21.02 -23.87
N PHE A 361 -9.03 -21.34 -22.63
CA PHE A 361 -9.94 -21.95 -21.66
C PHE A 361 -11.01 -20.93 -21.26
N VAL A 362 -12.28 -21.25 -21.50
CA VAL A 362 -13.40 -20.36 -21.23
C VAL A 362 -14.08 -20.76 -19.92
N VAL A 363 -14.16 -19.84 -18.97
CA VAL A 363 -15.05 -19.94 -17.80
C VAL A 363 -16.41 -19.38 -18.21
N PRO A 364 -17.47 -20.21 -18.30
CA PRO A 364 -18.76 -19.77 -18.83
C PRO A 364 -19.43 -18.70 -17.98
N SER A 365 -20.37 -17.98 -18.59
CA SER A 365 -21.08 -16.90 -17.91
C SER A 365 -21.77 -17.38 -16.63
N GLY A 366 -21.58 -16.64 -15.53
CA GLY A 366 -22.12 -16.93 -14.20
C GLY A 366 -21.42 -18.04 -13.43
N VAL A 367 -20.32 -18.61 -13.93
CA VAL A 367 -19.57 -19.70 -13.29
C VAL A 367 -18.38 -19.16 -12.50
N THR A 368 -18.09 -19.78 -11.35
CA THR A 368 -16.87 -19.53 -10.58
C THR A 368 -15.83 -20.63 -10.83
N LEU A 369 -14.61 -20.26 -11.22
CA LEU A 369 -13.43 -21.12 -11.14
C LEU A 369 -12.68 -20.79 -9.85
N ALA A 370 -12.60 -21.75 -8.93
CA ALA A 370 -12.18 -21.49 -7.56
C ALA A 370 -11.08 -22.44 -7.08
N GLY A 371 -10.22 -21.96 -6.19
CA GLY A 371 -9.32 -22.74 -5.36
C GLY A 371 -9.35 -22.29 -3.89
N ASN A 372 -8.49 -22.88 -3.07
CA ASN A 372 -8.51 -22.69 -1.62
C ASN A 372 -7.38 -21.81 -1.06
N ARG A 373 -6.77 -20.94 -1.88
CA ARG A 373 -5.72 -20.02 -1.41
C ARG A 373 -6.21 -19.24 -0.19
N GLY A 374 -5.43 -19.28 0.88
CA GLY A 374 -5.71 -18.67 2.19
C GLY A 374 -6.38 -19.57 3.22
N GLN A 375 -6.98 -20.70 2.82
CA GLN A 375 -7.68 -21.59 3.75
C GLN A 375 -6.68 -22.25 4.70
N ALA A 376 -6.72 -21.90 5.99
CA ALA A 376 -5.75 -22.39 6.98
C ALA A 376 -4.28 -22.21 6.51
N GLY A 377 -4.00 -21.09 5.81
CA GLY A 377 -2.67 -20.81 5.25
C GLY A 377 -2.34 -21.55 3.96
N ALA A 378 -3.30 -22.27 3.35
CA ALA A 378 -3.06 -22.99 2.10
C ALA A 378 -2.62 -22.02 0.98
N PRO A 379 -1.60 -22.39 0.17
CA PRO A 379 -1.15 -21.55 -0.92
C PRO A 379 -2.13 -21.51 -2.11
N GLY A 380 -3.09 -22.44 -2.15
CA GLY A 380 -3.99 -22.63 -3.28
C GLY A 380 -3.42 -23.55 -4.37
N PRO A 381 -4.30 -24.12 -5.21
CA PRO A 381 -3.91 -24.94 -6.35
C PRO A 381 -3.15 -24.11 -7.39
N LEU A 382 -2.26 -24.77 -8.12
CA LEU A 382 -1.41 -24.16 -9.15
C LEU A 382 -1.88 -24.56 -10.54
N LEU A 383 -2.31 -23.59 -11.33
CA LEU A 383 -2.36 -23.67 -12.79
C LEU A 383 -1.03 -23.16 -13.33
N TYR A 384 -0.38 -23.90 -14.22
CA TYR A 384 0.90 -23.47 -14.79
C TYR A 384 1.10 -23.97 -16.21
N SER A 385 2.13 -23.48 -16.90
CA SER A 385 2.59 -24.06 -18.16
C SER A 385 4.12 -24.09 -18.20
N ASP A 386 4.69 -25.25 -18.52
CA ASP A 386 6.13 -25.40 -18.84
C ASP A 386 6.41 -25.24 -20.35
N ALA A 387 5.36 -25.21 -21.17
CA ALA A 387 5.41 -24.93 -22.59
C ALA A 387 4.95 -23.51 -22.91
N HIS A 388 5.42 -22.98 -24.04
CA HIS A 388 5.08 -21.65 -24.50
C HIS A 388 3.59 -21.53 -24.85
N PHE A 389 2.92 -20.47 -24.41
CA PHE A 389 1.53 -20.24 -24.81
C PHE A 389 1.43 -19.80 -26.27
N GLU A 390 0.53 -20.43 -27.04
CA GLU A 390 0.40 -20.14 -28.48
C GLU A 390 -0.70 -19.11 -28.83
N GLY A 391 -1.51 -18.69 -27.87
CA GLY A 391 -2.67 -17.81 -28.10
C GLY A 391 -2.71 -16.56 -27.22
N TYR A 392 -3.74 -15.74 -27.42
CA TYR A 392 -3.85 -14.41 -26.80
C TYR A 392 -4.03 -14.46 -25.28
N ALA A 393 -4.92 -15.32 -24.76
CA ALA A 393 -5.21 -15.44 -23.33
C ALA A 393 -5.32 -16.91 -22.90
N ALA A 394 -4.73 -17.25 -21.76
CA ALA A 394 -4.82 -18.59 -21.20
C ALA A 394 -6.24 -18.90 -20.69
N LEU A 395 -6.79 -18.02 -19.85
CA LEU A 395 -8.19 -18.03 -19.42
C LEU A 395 -8.98 -16.85 -20.00
N SER A 396 -10.22 -17.11 -20.40
CA SER A 396 -11.22 -16.09 -20.73
C SER A 396 -12.43 -16.26 -19.83
N LEU A 397 -12.76 -15.22 -19.06
CA LEU A 397 -13.92 -15.18 -18.18
C LEU A 397 -15.08 -14.51 -18.93
N GLU A 398 -16.17 -15.24 -19.15
CA GLU A 398 -17.40 -14.67 -19.71
C GLU A 398 -18.13 -13.80 -18.68
N ALA A 399 -19.26 -13.19 -19.09
CA ALA A 399 -19.98 -12.27 -18.24
C ALA A 399 -20.45 -12.90 -16.91
N ASP A 400 -20.41 -12.16 -15.81
CA ASP A 400 -20.76 -12.64 -14.46
C ASP A 400 -19.88 -13.80 -13.94
N ALA A 401 -18.77 -14.14 -14.59
CA ALA A 401 -17.86 -15.18 -14.11
C ALA A 401 -16.92 -14.66 -13.00
N ARG A 402 -16.46 -15.57 -12.14
CA ARG A 402 -15.52 -15.27 -11.05
C ARG A 402 -14.31 -16.19 -11.08
N LEU A 403 -13.12 -15.64 -10.88
CA LEU A 403 -11.88 -16.39 -10.69
C LEU A 403 -11.35 -16.13 -9.29
N THR A 404 -11.20 -17.16 -8.46
CA THR A 404 -10.79 -16.96 -7.06
C THR A 404 -9.88 -18.03 -6.48
N GLY A 405 -8.97 -17.65 -5.60
CA GLY A 405 -8.29 -18.57 -4.70
C GLY A 405 -7.28 -19.52 -5.35
N ILE A 406 -6.73 -19.16 -6.53
CA ILE A 406 -5.78 -19.96 -7.29
C ILE A 406 -4.41 -19.29 -7.38
N ARG A 407 -3.37 -20.08 -7.67
CA ARG A 407 -2.09 -19.59 -8.19
C ARG A 407 -2.03 -19.90 -9.68
N PHE A 408 -1.67 -18.93 -10.49
CA PHE A 408 -1.58 -19.07 -11.93
C PHE A 408 -0.24 -18.53 -12.43
N GLN A 409 0.61 -19.44 -12.88
CA GLN A 409 1.97 -19.15 -13.32
C GLN A 409 2.08 -19.32 -14.84
N GLY A 410 2.57 -18.29 -15.53
CA GLY A 410 2.82 -18.34 -16.97
C GLY A 410 4.19 -18.92 -17.32
N ASP A 411 4.53 -18.81 -18.61
CA ASP A 411 5.75 -19.33 -19.23
C ASP A 411 6.87 -18.28 -19.35
N ALA A 412 6.64 -17.05 -18.91
CA ALA A 412 7.65 -16.00 -18.94
C ALA A 412 8.73 -16.24 -17.87
N ALA A 413 9.96 -15.82 -18.15
CA ALA A 413 11.00 -15.78 -17.12
C ALA A 413 10.60 -14.78 -16.02
N PRO A 414 10.94 -15.04 -14.74
CA PRO A 414 10.75 -14.08 -13.66
C PRO A 414 11.35 -12.72 -14.00
N PHE A 415 10.69 -11.64 -13.58
CA PHE A 415 11.06 -10.30 -14.03
C PHE A 415 12.50 -9.93 -13.61
N LYS A 416 12.90 -10.32 -12.39
CA LYS A 416 14.26 -10.12 -11.86
C LYS A 416 15.36 -10.78 -12.71
N GLU A 417 15.06 -11.90 -13.35
CA GLU A 417 16.03 -12.60 -14.22
C GLU A 417 16.19 -11.93 -15.59
N LEU A 418 15.22 -11.10 -15.98
CA LEU A 418 15.33 -10.26 -17.17
C LEU A 418 16.17 -8.98 -16.89
N PHE A 419 16.24 -8.55 -15.64
CA PHE A 419 16.88 -7.30 -15.20
C PHE A 419 18.41 -7.27 -15.39
N GLY A 420 19.08 -8.44 -15.36
CA GLY A 420 20.53 -8.54 -15.54
C GLY A 420 21.02 -8.55 -17.00
N ILE A 421 20.11 -8.47 -17.98
CA ILE A 421 20.45 -8.78 -19.39
C ILE A 421 20.53 -7.53 -20.29
N TRP A 422 19.91 -6.37 -19.95
CA TRP A 422 20.14 -5.17 -20.78
C TRP A 422 19.76 -3.79 -20.18
N PRO A 423 20.50 -2.70 -20.50
CA PRO A 423 20.25 -1.32 -20.05
C PRO A 423 19.62 -0.39 -21.12
N HIS A 424 18.93 -0.92 -22.15
CA HIS A 424 18.31 -0.09 -23.18
C HIS A 424 16.86 -0.53 -23.48
N GLY A 425 15.90 0.38 -23.35
CA GLY A 425 14.50 0.06 -23.54
C GLY A 425 14.20 -0.19 -25.01
N TYR A 426 13.73 -1.40 -25.35
CA TYR A 426 12.73 -1.71 -26.39
C TYR A 426 12.74 -3.23 -26.62
N PHE A 427 11.66 -3.93 -26.27
CA PHE A 427 11.41 -5.32 -26.67
C PHE A 427 11.08 -5.37 -28.16
N SER A 428 12.09 -5.22 -29.01
CA SER A 428 11.99 -5.56 -30.43
C SER A 428 11.97 -7.08 -30.60
N ALA A 429 11.36 -7.56 -31.68
CA ALA A 429 11.40 -8.98 -32.06
C ALA A 429 12.85 -9.54 -32.09
N ASP A 430 13.79 -8.66 -32.40
CA ASP A 430 15.24 -8.87 -32.46
C ASP A 430 15.86 -9.40 -31.15
N PHE A 431 15.33 -9.05 -29.97
CA PHE A 431 15.88 -9.52 -28.68
C PHE A 431 15.60 -11.01 -28.44
N PHE A 432 14.37 -11.43 -28.69
CA PHE A 432 13.96 -12.83 -28.51
C PHE A 432 14.66 -13.73 -29.53
N GLU A 433 14.86 -13.22 -30.74
CA GLU A 433 15.64 -13.90 -31.77
C GLU A 433 17.12 -14.06 -31.37
N LYS A 434 17.78 -13.02 -30.85
CA LYS A 434 19.20 -13.05 -30.46
C LYS A 434 19.50 -13.79 -29.16
N SER A 435 18.57 -13.78 -28.21
CA SER A 435 18.72 -14.48 -26.92
C SER A 435 18.34 -15.95 -26.97
N GLY A 436 17.76 -16.42 -28.08
CA GLY A 436 17.18 -17.76 -28.19
C GLY A 436 15.95 -17.98 -27.28
N ARG A 437 15.44 -16.93 -26.63
CA ARG A 437 14.26 -16.98 -25.75
C ARG A 437 13.02 -16.60 -26.55
N LYS A 438 11.89 -17.27 -26.30
CA LYS A 438 10.61 -16.89 -26.91
C LYS A 438 10.04 -15.65 -26.22
N LYS A 439 9.40 -14.77 -27.00
CA LYS A 439 8.66 -13.61 -26.47
C LYS A 439 7.55 -14.09 -25.55
N PRO A 440 7.43 -13.63 -24.29
CA PRO A 440 6.26 -13.92 -23.45
C PRO A 440 5.01 -13.51 -24.21
N SER A 441 4.08 -14.43 -24.47
CA SER A 441 3.07 -14.24 -25.52
C SER A 441 1.65 -14.06 -24.99
N ALA A 442 1.31 -14.63 -23.81
CA ALA A 442 -0.06 -14.71 -23.35
C ALA A 442 -0.43 -13.75 -22.22
N THR A 443 -1.69 -13.32 -22.26
CA THR A 443 -2.42 -12.78 -21.12
C THR A 443 -2.87 -13.93 -20.21
N ALA A 444 -2.77 -13.81 -18.88
CA ALA A 444 -3.26 -14.85 -17.99
C ALA A 444 -4.80 -14.96 -18.06
N VAL A 445 -5.47 -13.83 -17.85
CA VAL A 445 -6.94 -13.74 -17.75
C VAL A 445 -7.46 -12.61 -18.62
N ARG A 446 -8.42 -12.91 -19.50
CA ARG A 446 -9.23 -11.91 -20.21
C ARG A 446 -10.62 -11.83 -19.58
N CYS A 447 -11.06 -10.64 -19.21
CA CYS A 447 -12.36 -10.41 -18.57
C CYS A 447 -13.42 -9.89 -19.56
N GLY A 448 -14.56 -10.57 -19.61
CA GLY A 448 -15.84 -10.06 -20.11
C GLY A 448 -16.53 -9.14 -19.10
N ASP A 449 -17.85 -8.95 -19.19
CA ASP A 449 -18.61 -7.99 -18.36
C ASP A 449 -18.92 -8.51 -16.94
N ARG A 450 -18.94 -7.64 -15.93
CA ARG A 450 -19.31 -7.98 -14.54
C ARG A 450 -18.50 -9.15 -13.96
N VAL A 451 -17.22 -9.21 -14.31
CA VAL A 451 -16.29 -10.26 -13.87
C VAL A 451 -15.59 -9.83 -12.58
N GLU A 452 -15.42 -10.80 -11.69
CA GLU A 452 -14.66 -10.65 -10.45
C GLU A 452 -13.40 -11.53 -10.48
N VAL A 453 -12.23 -10.94 -10.22
CA VAL A 453 -10.96 -11.67 -10.07
C VAL A 453 -10.39 -11.35 -8.71
N ASP A 454 -10.33 -12.35 -7.83
CA ASP A 454 -9.98 -12.12 -6.43
C ASP A 454 -9.17 -13.20 -5.76
N ASN A 455 -8.40 -12.85 -4.73
CA ASN A 455 -7.65 -13.83 -3.93
C ASN A 455 -6.74 -14.75 -4.78
N CYS A 456 -6.30 -14.30 -5.95
CA CYS A 456 -5.41 -15.06 -6.82
C CYS A 456 -3.95 -14.60 -6.68
N GLU A 457 -3.02 -15.48 -7.02
CA GLU A 457 -1.62 -15.15 -7.27
C GLU A 457 -1.37 -15.36 -8.77
N LEU A 458 -0.97 -14.31 -9.49
CA LEU A 458 -0.72 -14.37 -10.93
C LEU A 458 0.72 -13.94 -11.20
N SER A 459 1.47 -14.77 -11.91
CA SER A 459 2.89 -14.51 -12.15
C SER A 459 3.40 -15.04 -13.50
N CYS A 460 4.53 -14.52 -13.96
CA CYS A 460 5.22 -15.00 -15.16
C CYS A 460 4.40 -14.91 -16.47
N PHE A 461 3.58 -13.86 -16.64
CA PHE A 461 2.85 -13.60 -17.88
C PHE A 461 3.33 -12.33 -18.59
N GLN A 462 2.98 -12.17 -19.88
CA GLN A 462 3.17 -10.89 -20.55
C GLN A 462 2.25 -9.83 -19.94
N THR A 463 0.99 -10.19 -19.66
CA THR A 463 -0.08 -9.39 -19.06
C THR A 463 -0.83 -10.30 -18.09
N ALA A 464 -1.14 -9.86 -16.86
CA ALA A 464 -1.92 -10.73 -15.96
C ALA A 464 -3.41 -10.65 -16.29
N ILE A 465 -4.03 -9.48 -16.18
CA ILE A 465 -5.47 -9.29 -16.33
C ILE A 465 -5.76 -8.26 -17.42
N SER A 466 -6.39 -8.71 -18.50
CA SER A 466 -6.88 -7.88 -19.59
C SER A 466 -8.38 -7.64 -19.44
N VAL A 467 -8.72 -6.38 -19.18
CA VAL A 467 -10.09 -5.92 -18.99
C VAL A 467 -10.67 -5.47 -20.33
N SER A 468 -11.72 -6.16 -20.80
CA SER A 468 -12.41 -5.85 -22.05
C SER A 468 -13.90 -5.48 -21.86
N GLY A 469 -14.49 -5.79 -20.70
CA GLY A 469 -15.89 -5.51 -20.36
C GLY A 469 -16.10 -4.35 -19.38
N TYR A 470 -17.34 -4.17 -18.92
CA TYR A 470 -17.73 -3.15 -17.91
C TYR A 470 -17.95 -3.75 -16.51
N ASP A 471 -17.88 -2.91 -15.48
CA ASP A 471 -18.16 -3.28 -14.07
C ASP A 471 -17.25 -4.43 -13.58
N ILE A 472 -15.94 -4.26 -13.76
CA ILE A 472 -14.94 -5.29 -13.47
C ILE A 472 -14.31 -5.02 -12.12
N HIS A 473 -14.22 -6.07 -11.31
CA HIS A 473 -13.67 -5.98 -9.97
C HIS A 473 -12.43 -6.86 -9.84
N VAL A 474 -11.25 -6.24 -9.73
CA VAL A 474 -9.97 -6.94 -9.55
C VAL A 474 -9.45 -6.59 -8.17
N HIS A 475 -9.45 -7.54 -7.25
CA HIS A 475 -9.12 -7.21 -5.87
C HIS A 475 -8.48 -8.30 -5.04
N HIS A 476 -7.67 -7.92 -4.06
CA HIS A 476 -7.02 -8.87 -3.14
C HIS A 476 -6.21 -9.94 -3.87
N ASN A 477 -5.58 -9.57 -4.98
CA ASN A 477 -4.68 -10.45 -5.74
C ASN A 477 -3.22 -10.09 -5.47
N TYR A 478 -2.35 -11.09 -5.56
CA TYR A 478 -0.92 -10.90 -5.62
C TYR A 478 -0.44 -11.03 -7.08
N LEU A 479 -0.06 -9.92 -7.69
CA LEU A 479 0.43 -9.85 -9.07
C LEU A 479 1.93 -9.56 -9.04
N HIS A 480 2.76 -10.47 -9.50
CA HIS A 480 4.22 -10.32 -9.46
C HIS A 480 4.89 -11.02 -10.63
N ASP A 481 6.12 -10.64 -10.97
CA ASP A 481 6.84 -11.19 -12.12
C ASP A 481 6.04 -11.09 -13.43
N ILE A 482 5.24 -10.03 -13.55
CA ILE A 482 4.48 -9.73 -14.76
C ILE A 482 5.31 -8.82 -15.62
N HIS A 483 5.56 -9.23 -16.86
CA HIS A 483 6.46 -8.52 -17.74
C HIS A 483 5.98 -7.08 -18.05
N ALA A 484 4.69 -6.92 -18.34
CA ALA A 484 4.05 -5.64 -18.58
C ALA A 484 2.58 -5.73 -18.12
N TYR A 485 1.94 -4.63 -17.75
CA TYR A 485 0.48 -4.62 -17.66
C TYR A 485 -0.14 -5.70 -16.73
N PRO A 486 0.18 -5.75 -15.43
CA PRO A 486 -0.59 -6.54 -14.45
C PRO A 486 -2.10 -6.39 -14.61
N VAL A 487 -2.59 -5.15 -14.74
CA VAL A 487 -3.97 -4.89 -15.13
C VAL A 487 -3.98 -3.92 -16.30
N VAL A 488 -4.57 -4.32 -17.42
CA VAL A 488 -4.73 -3.44 -18.60
C VAL A 488 -6.16 -3.38 -19.09
N PHE A 489 -6.60 -2.17 -19.43
CA PHE A 489 -7.89 -1.90 -20.04
C PHE A 489 -7.70 -1.71 -21.54
N ASN A 490 -8.24 -2.63 -22.33
CA ASN A 490 -8.23 -2.54 -23.79
C ASN A 490 -9.43 -1.72 -24.30
N ARG A 491 -9.30 -1.14 -25.51
CA ARG A 491 -10.26 -0.18 -26.08
C ARG A 491 -11.72 -0.66 -26.03
N GLY A 492 -12.61 0.20 -25.54
CA GLY A 492 -14.05 0.17 -25.83
C GLY A 492 -14.98 -0.38 -24.73
N GLY A 493 -14.54 -0.59 -23.49
CA GLY A 493 -15.36 -1.33 -22.51
C GLY A 493 -15.35 -0.89 -21.05
N ALA A 494 -14.27 -0.31 -20.52
CA ALA A 494 -14.12 -0.16 -19.08
C ALA A 494 -14.84 1.09 -18.53
N ARG A 495 -16.08 0.90 -18.04
CA ARG A 495 -16.80 1.90 -17.23
C ARG A 495 -16.64 1.54 -15.76
N ASP A 496 -15.92 2.39 -15.03
CA ASP A 496 -15.66 2.31 -13.59
C ASP A 496 -15.15 0.95 -13.07
N PRO A 497 -14.14 0.31 -13.70
CA PRO A 497 -13.48 -0.84 -13.10
C PRO A 497 -12.89 -0.46 -11.74
N LEU A 498 -13.06 -1.37 -10.78
CA LEU A 498 -12.57 -1.22 -9.44
C LEU A 498 -11.35 -2.12 -9.25
N ILE A 499 -10.19 -1.49 -9.05
CA ILE A 499 -8.93 -2.17 -8.75
C ILE A 499 -8.60 -1.88 -7.29
N GLU A 500 -8.82 -2.85 -6.40
CA GLU A 500 -8.68 -2.61 -4.96
C GLU A 500 -7.91 -3.65 -4.16
N ALA A 501 -7.15 -3.19 -3.16
CA ALA A 501 -6.47 -4.07 -2.20
C ALA A 501 -5.56 -5.15 -2.82
N ASN A 502 -4.99 -4.91 -4.00
CA ASN A 502 -4.02 -5.81 -4.61
C ASN A 502 -2.60 -5.51 -4.12
N ILE A 503 -1.74 -6.53 -4.11
CA ILE A 503 -0.28 -6.34 -4.08
C ILE A 503 0.21 -6.49 -5.52
N ILE A 504 0.93 -5.48 -6.02
CA ILE A 504 1.47 -5.48 -7.38
C ILE A 504 2.96 -5.20 -7.33
N ASP A 505 3.75 -6.20 -7.73
CA ASP A 505 5.21 -6.14 -7.74
C ASP A 505 5.78 -6.15 -9.16
N TRP A 506 6.95 -5.54 -9.36
CA TRP A 506 7.79 -5.70 -10.57
C TRP A 506 7.05 -5.44 -11.88
N ALA A 507 6.37 -4.29 -11.96
CA ALA A 507 5.45 -4.02 -13.06
C ALA A 507 5.83 -2.80 -13.90
N TRP A 508 5.89 -2.99 -15.22
CA TRP A 508 5.80 -1.92 -16.21
C TRP A 508 4.33 -1.61 -16.50
N HIS A 509 3.89 -0.36 -16.28
CA HIS A 509 2.49 0.06 -16.44
C HIS A 509 1.50 -0.79 -15.60
N ALA A 510 1.65 -0.73 -14.27
CA ALA A 510 1.03 -1.69 -13.36
C ALA A 510 -0.51 -1.78 -13.51
N VAL A 511 -1.16 -0.62 -13.55
CA VAL A 511 -2.56 -0.44 -13.94
C VAL A 511 -2.60 0.52 -15.11
N ALA A 512 -3.01 0.05 -16.29
CA ALA A 512 -2.84 0.79 -17.53
C ALA A 512 -4.09 0.81 -18.42
N THR A 513 -4.41 1.93 -19.07
CA THR A 513 -5.43 1.97 -20.12
C THR A 513 -4.84 2.28 -21.49
N ALA A 514 -5.36 1.63 -22.54
CA ALA A 514 -4.97 1.89 -23.92
C ALA A 514 -5.93 2.90 -24.60
N ASP A 515 -5.49 4.16 -24.76
CA ASP A 515 -6.07 5.20 -25.63
C ASP A 515 -7.62 5.24 -25.74
N ASP A 516 -8.34 5.07 -24.64
CA ASP A 516 -9.80 5.15 -24.61
C ASP A 516 -10.26 6.47 -23.99
N MET A 517 -11.08 7.22 -24.73
CA MET A 517 -11.63 8.49 -24.27
C MET A 517 -12.83 8.33 -23.32
N MET A 518 -13.38 7.11 -23.23
CA MET A 518 -14.56 6.83 -22.40
C MET A 518 -14.21 6.04 -21.14
N ALA A 519 -12.95 5.71 -20.92
CA ALA A 519 -12.52 4.93 -19.77
C ALA A 519 -12.60 5.75 -18.49
N SER A 520 -13.27 5.23 -17.48
CA SER A 520 -13.10 5.66 -16.09
C SER A 520 -12.26 4.62 -15.34
N LEU A 521 -11.67 4.96 -14.20
CA LEU A 521 -11.03 3.97 -13.33
C LEU A 521 -11.08 4.38 -11.84
N ILE A 522 -11.24 3.38 -10.98
CA ILE A 522 -11.09 3.53 -9.53
C ILE A 522 -9.94 2.62 -9.09
N VAL A 523 -8.86 3.20 -8.58
CA VAL A 523 -7.69 2.48 -8.07
C VAL A 523 -7.50 2.87 -6.62
N ARG A 524 -7.73 1.92 -5.71
CA ARG A 524 -7.69 2.20 -4.27
C ARG A 524 -7.13 1.10 -3.40
N TYR A 525 -6.50 1.45 -2.29
CA TYR A 525 -6.00 0.49 -1.31
C TYR A 525 -4.97 -0.52 -1.86
N ASN A 526 -4.38 -0.28 -3.04
CA ASN A 526 -3.38 -1.18 -3.60
C ASN A 526 -1.99 -0.85 -3.06
N LEU A 527 -1.21 -1.90 -2.83
CA LEU A 527 0.20 -1.80 -2.50
C LEU A 527 1.03 -2.07 -3.77
N PHE A 528 1.60 -1.00 -4.32
CA PHE A 528 2.55 -1.08 -5.43
C PHE A 528 3.96 -1.18 -4.86
N ARG A 529 4.64 -2.31 -5.08
CA ARG A 529 6.03 -2.51 -4.66
C ARG A 529 6.90 -2.58 -5.91
N GLU A 530 8.06 -1.92 -5.88
CA GLU A 530 9.11 -2.11 -6.89
C GLU A 530 8.58 -1.84 -8.33
N VAL A 531 8.25 -0.57 -8.60
CA VAL A 531 8.02 -0.11 -9.98
C VAL A 531 9.26 -0.41 -10.80
N ALA A 532 9.08 -0.88 -12.03
CA ALA A 532 10.19 -1.27 -12.91
C ALA A 532 11.35 -0.24 -12.83
N PRO A 533 12.60 -0.68 -12.64
CA PRO A 533 13.75 0.20 -12.66
C PRO A 533 13.95 0.90 -14.01
N ASN A 534 14.36 2.17 -13.95
CA ASN A 534 14.52 3.09 -15.09
C ASN A 534 15.70 2.76 -16.04
N LEU A 535 16.22 1.53 -16.03
CA LEU A 535 17.29 1.06 -16.92
C LEU A 535 16.83 0.83 -18.36
N TRP A 536 15.64 1.26 -18.74
CA TRP A 536 15.15 1.19 -20.11
C TRP A 536 15.69 2.34 -20.96
N GLY A 537 17.02 2.47 -21.03
CA GLY A 537 17.72 3.24 -22.04
C GLY A 537 17.57 4.75 -21.94
N GLN A 538 18.66 5.43 -22.28
CA GLN A 538 18.74 6.87 -22.47
C GLN A 538 17.49 7.42 -23.19
N GLY A 539 16.59 8.07 -22.44
CA GLY A 539 15.49 8.87 -22.99
C GLY A 539 14.09 8.22 -23.05
N VAL A 540 13.86 6.99 -22.56
CA VAL A 540 12.49 6.45 -22.52
C VAL A 540 11.81 6.82 -21.20
N SER A 541 11.20 8.01 -21.14
CA SER A 541 10.34 8.40 -20.01
C SER A 541 9.02 7.61 -20.07
N GLY A 542 8.73 6.71 -19.12
CA GLY A 542 7.45 5.99 -19.20
C GLY A 542 7.10 4.88 -18.21
N GLN A 543 7.81 4.68 -17.10
CA GLN A 543 7.44 3.61 -16.15
C GLN A 543 6.54 4.20 -15.07
N PHE A 544 5.25 3.82 -15.06
CA PHE A 544 4.26 4.29 -14.08
C PHE A 544 3.52 3.12 -13.42
N ALA A 545 3.21 3.25 -12.12
CA ALA A 545 2.35 2.30 -11.43
C ALA A 545 0.88 2.46 -11.89
N VAL A 546 0.41 3.69 -12.06
CA VAL A 546 -0.86 3.96 -12.73
C VAL A 546 -0.60 4.79 -13.99
N ASP A 547 -0.96 4.25 -15.15
CA ASP A 547 -0.76 4.92 -16.43
C ASP A 547 -2.04 5.01 -17.26
N HIS A 548 -2.37 6.22 -17.68
CA HIS A 548 -3.51 6.45 -18.54
C HIS A 548 -3.12 7.41 -19.65
N HIS A 549 -3.03 6.90 -20.90
CA HIS A 549 -2.63 7.72 -22.06
C HIS A 549 -3.82 8.33 -22.84
N GLY A 550 -5.04 7.83 -22.63
CA GLY A 550 -6.27 8.34 -23.28
C GLY A 550 -6.97 9.48 -22.52
N MET A 551 -7.86 10.25 -23.14
CA MET A 551 -8.63 11.28 -22.42
C MET A 551 -9.81 10.63 -21.68
N GLY A 552 -9.60 9.94 -20.55
CA GLY A 552 -10.66 9.19 -19.86
C GLY A 552 -11.76 10.06 -19.25
N VAL A 553 -12.83 9.48 -18.72
CA VAL A 553 -13.98 10.21 -18.16
C VAL A 553 -13.67 10.65 -16.73
N ARG A 554 -13.48 9.69 -15.83
CA ARG A 554 -13.22 9.94 -14.42
C ARG A 554 -12.10 9.06 -13.89
N PHE A 555 -11.19 9.65 -13.13
CA PHE A 555 -10.15 8.92 -12.41
C PHE A 555 -10.29 9.17 -10.92
N ASP A 556 -10.37 8.10 -10.14
CA ASP A 556 -10.39 8.17 -8.68
C ASP A 556 -9.27 7.27 -8.15
N ILE A 557 -8.14 7.90 -7.80
CA ILE A 557 -6.93 7.21 -7.35
C ILE A 557 -6.68 7.60 -5.90
N HIS A 558 -6.97 6.68 -4.97
CA HIS A 558 -6.88 7.04 -3.56
C HIS A 558 -6.45 5.93 -2.63
N HIS A 559 -5.82 6.31 -1.51
CA HIS A 559 -5.41 5.35 -0.47
C HIS A 559 -4.52 4.21 -1.01
N ASN A 560 -3.73 4.43 -2.05
CA ASN A 560 -2.73 3.45 -2.49
C ASN A 560 -1.38 3.74 -1.82
N THR A 561 -0.58 2.70 -1.57
CA THR A 561 0.81 2.86 -1.15
C THR A 561 1.73 2.58 -2.32
N PHE A 562 2.64 3.50 -2.60
CA PHE A 562 3.69 3.39 -3.60
C PHE A 562 5.04 3.27 -2.90
N LEU A 563 5.61 2.06 -2.92
CA LEU A 563 6.85 1.70 -2.25
C LEU A 563 7.96 1.42 -3.28
N HIS A 564 9.09 2.13 -3.20
CA HIS A 564 10.19 2.01 -4.17
C HIS A 564 11.45 1.46 -3.50
N LEU A 565 11.51 0.14 -3.34
CA LEU A 565 12.59 -0.53 -2.59
C LEU A 565 13.97 -0.54 -3.28
N ASP A 566 14.04 -0.36 -4.60
CA ASP A 566 15.28 -0.40 -5.38
C ASP A 566 15.62 1.01 -5.92
N ARG A 567 16.27 1.82 -5.08
CA ARG A 567 16.64 3.22 -5.36
C ARG A 567 17.87 3.27 -6.27
N GLN A 568 17.73 3.84 -7.47
CA GLN A 568 18.87 4.35 -8.23
C GLN A 568 19.05 5.84 -7.93
N GLU A 569 20.24 6.24 -7.49
CA GLU A 569 20.59 7.65 -7.28
C GLU A 569 20.38 8.47 -8.56
N GLY A 570 19.77 9.65 -8.43
CA GLY A 570 19.60 10.61 -9.53
C GLY A 570 18.48 10.33 -10.53
N VAL A 571 17.63 9.33 -10.29
CA VAL A 571 16.54 8.98 -11.21
C VAL A 571 15.16 9.14 -10.55
N PRO A 572 14.31 10.07 -11.01
CA PRO A 572 12.98 10.27 -10.42
C PRO A 572 12.07 9.09 -10.76
N ASN A 573 11.62 8.39 -9.73
CA ASN A 573 10.56 7.38 -9.85
C ASN A 573 9.23 8.08 -10.18
N ARG A 574 8.42 7.53 -11.09
CA ARG A 574 7.13 8.14 -11.46
C ARG A 574 5.99 7.20 -11.11
N SER A 575 5.14 7.59 -10.16
CA SER A 575 4.08 6.71 -9.66
C SER A 575 2.81 6.77 -10.52
N ILE A 576 2.38 7.97 -10.95
CA ILE A 576 1.10 8.17 -11.64
C ILE A 576 1.29 9.05 -12.88
N CYS A 577 0.75 8.62 -14.02
CA CYS A 577 0.64 9.41 -15.25
C CYS A 577 -0.78 9.36 -15.77
N LEU A 578 -1.42 10.52 -15.86
CA LEU A 578 -2.77 10.62 -16.40
C LEU A 578 -2.81 11.64 -17.55
N ALA A 579 -3.38 11.21 -18.66
CA ALA A 579 -3.93 12.12 -19.63
C ALA A 579 -5.15 12.85 -19.01
N PRO A 580 -5.44 14.08 -19.47
CA PRO A 580 -6.47 14.90 -18.86
C PRO A 580 -7.87 14.24 -18.88
N PRO A 581 -8.63 14.29 -17.77
CA PRO A 581 -9.97 13.72 -17.66
C PRO A 581 -11.01 14.57 -18.39
N TRP A 582 -12.09 13.95 -18.85
CA TRP A 582 -13.28 14.65 -19.33
C TRP A 582 -14.06 15.25 -18.15
N ASP A 583 -14.36 14.46 -17.12
CA ASP A 583 -15.09 14.91 -15.95
C ASP A 583 -14.16 15.36 -14.84
N ILE A 584 -13.44 14.45 -14.17
CA ILE A 584 -12.51 14.80 -13.08
C ILE A 584 -11.48 13.71 -12.83
N ALA A 585 -10.27 14.11 -12.43
CA ALA A 585 -9.31 13.22 -11.80
C ALA A 585 -9.11 13.64 -10.35
N ARG A 586 -9.33 12.70 -9.42
CA ARG A 586 -9.08 12.87 -7.99
C ARG A 586 -7.91 11.98 -7.58
N MET A 587 -6.91 12.59 -6.97
CA MET A 587 -5.77 11.89 -6.39
C MET A 587 -5.66 12.28 -4.92
N ARG A 588 -6.01 11.37 -4.02
CA ARG A 588 -6.07 11.69 -2.59
C ARG A 588 -5.72 10.55 -1.68
N ASN A 589 -5.21 10.86 -0.50
CA ASN A 589 -4.90 9.89 0.56
C ASN A 589 -3.92 8.80 0.14
N ASN A 590 -3.20 8.96 -0.98
CA ASN A 590 -2.15 8.01 -1.36
C ASN A 590 -0.91 8.27 -0.50
N TRP A 591 -0.11 7.23 -0.29
CA TRP A 591 1.16 7.31 0.41
C TRP A 591 2.31 6.97 -0.53
N PHE A 592 3.22 7.91 -0.72
CA PHE A 592 4.42 7.77 -1.54
C PHE A 592 5.65 7.70 -0.62
N VAL A 593 6.20 6.50 -0.41
CA VAL A 593 7.14 6.25 0.69
C VAL A 593 8.55 6.83 0.42
N ASP A 594 8.99 6.89 -0.84
CA ASP A 594 10.37 7.26 -1.21
C ASP A 594 10.41 8.47 -2.16
N TYR A 595 10.44 9.71 -1.65
CA TYR A 595 10.81 10.90 -2.45
C TYR A 595 11.54 12.00 -1.63
N MET A 596 12.80 12.23 -2.04
CA MET A 596 13.74 13.37 -1.92
C MET A 596 13.92 14.16 -0.60
N THR A 597 15.17 14.27 -0.16
CA THR A 597 15.68 15.38 0.69
C THR A 597 15.83 16.66 -0.15
N ALA A 598 15.65 17.83 0.47
CA ALA A 598 15.63 19.14 -0.18
C ALA A 598 16.90 19.50 -1.00
N ASP A 599 18.05 18.88 -0.70
CA ASP A 599 19.35 19.29 -1.24
C ASP A 599 19.69 18.77 -2.66
N GLU A 600 18.88 17.89 -3.26
CA GLU A 600 19.21 17.23 -4.55
C GLU A 600 18.26 17.61 -5.71
N ALA A 601 17.60 18.76 -5.61
CA ALA A 601 16.61 19.26 -6.55
C ALA A 601 17.21 19.86 -7.84
N THR A 602 17.81 19.06 -8.72
CA THR A 602 18.11 19.53 -10.09
C THR A 602 17.52 18.62 -11.17
N TYR A 603 16.55 19.18 -11.89
CA TYR A 603 16.12 18.84 -13.26
C TYR A 603 15.12 17.68 -13.48
N TRP A 604 14.06 17.99 -14.26
CA TRP A 604 13.25 17.17 -15.19
C TRP A 604 11.72 17.18 -15.00
N SER A 605 11.00 18.14 -15.60
CA SER A 605 9.71 17.86 -16.25
C SER A 605 9.27 18.95 -17.24
N MET A 606 9.25 18.62 -18.53
CA MET A 606 8.18 18.88 -19.51
C MET A 606 8.56 18.09 -20.77
N GLN A 607 7.60 17.34 -21.33
CA GLN A 607 7.79 16.20 -22.24
C GLN A 607 8.95 16.36 -23.25
N GLN A 608 9.92 15.43 -23.23
CA GLN A 608 11.18 15.53 -24.01
C GLN A 608 10.91 15.76 -25.51
N PRO A 609 11.70 16.58 -26.23
CA PRO A 609 13.14 16.83 -26.08
C PRO A 609 13.38 18.20 -25.41
N VAL A 610 14.58 18.66 -25.05
CA VAL A 610 15.70 18.87 -25.96
C VAL A 610 16.99 19.08 -25.17
N LYS A 611 18.03 18.43 -25.69
CA LYS A 611 19.38 18.96 -25.84
C LYS A 611 19.40 20.47 -26.22
N THR A 612 19.15 21.41 -25.31
CA THR A 612 19.61 22.83 -25.39
C THR A 612 19.12 23.66 -24.20
N MET A 613 20.03 24.02 -23.31
CA MET A 613 19.82 24.86 -22.11
C MET A 613 20.04 26.36 -22.41
N VAL A 614 19.63 26.87 -23.58
CA VAL A 614 19.88 28.28 -24.01
C VAL A 614 18.61 29.09 -24.35
N ASP A 615 17.41 28.49 -24.54
CA ASP A 615 16.23 29.24 -25.02
C ASP A 615 15.07 29.44 -24.02
N LEU A 616 15.26 29.18 -22.72
CA LEU A 616 14.24 29.43 -21.69
C LEU A 616 13.93 30.92 -21.49
N LYS A 617 14.83 31.84 -21.88
CA LYS A 617 14.61 33.30 -21.83
C LYS A 617 13.62 33.80 -22.91
N ALA A 618 13.38 33.03 -23.98
CA ALA A 618 12.54 33.44 -25.10
C ALA A 618 11.07 32.98 -25.01
N ILE A 619 10.75 32.04 -24.10
CA ILE A 619 9.39 31.49 -23.93
C ILE A 619 8.64 32.16 -22.76
N VAL A 620 9.35 32.61 -21.73
CA VAL A 620 8.79 33.37 -20.58
C VAL A 620 8.15 34.70 -21.03
N THR A 621 8.49 35.17 -22.24
CA THR A 621 7.94 36.39 -22.85
C THR A 621 6.68 36.17 -23.71
N ARG A 622 6.16 34.93 -23.89
CA ARG A 622 5.05 34.66 -24.83
C ARG A 622 3.82 33.91 -24.29
N ARG A 623 3.69 33.64 -22.99
CA ARG A 623 2.46 33.08 -22.39
C ARG A 623 2.09 33.74 -21.07
N ASP A 624 0.79 33.99 -20.89
CA ASP A 624 0.18 34.58 -19.70
C ASP A 624 0.22 33.60 -18.51
N LEU A 625 1.35 33.55 -17.83
CA LEU A 625 1.38 33.22 -16.41
C LEU A 625 0.77 34.38 -15.63
N SER A 626 0.00 34.09 -14.57
CA SER A 626 -0.51 35.13 -13.67
C SER A 626 0.65 35.96 -13.12
N ALA A 627 0.44 37.27 -12.92
CA ALA A 627 1.46 38.17 -12.39
C ALA A 627 2.05 37.66 -11.07
N HIS A 628 1.23 37.00 -10.25
CA HIS A 628 1.64 36.37 -8.99
C HIS A 628 2.59 35.18 -9.20
N MET A 629 2.36 34.32 -10.21
CA MET A 629 3.25 33.20 -10.52
C MET A 629 4.56 33.67 -11.16
N LYS A 630 4.52 34.76 -11.95
CA LYS A 630 5.74 35.42 -12.46
C LYS A 630 6.55 36.03 -11.33
N GLU A 631 5.93 36.80 -10.44
CA GLU A 631 6.58 37.40 -9.28
C GLU A 631 7.12 36.33 -8.30
N TYR A 632 6.39 35.23 -8.10
CA TYR A 632 6.84 34.08 -7.31
C TYR A 632 8.06 33.39 -7.94
N LEU A 633 8.07 33.18 -9.26
CA LEU A 633 9.18 32.56 -9.98
C LEU A 633 10.39 33.50 -10.16
N GLU A 634 10.17 34.81 -10.27
CA GLU A 634 11.20 35.84 -10.47
C GLU A 634 11.91 36.24 -9.16
N ASN A 635 11.27 36.10 -8.00
CA ASN A 635 11.86 36.39 -6.68
C ASN A 635 12.67 35.21 -6.09
N ILE A 636 12.73 34.06 -6.77
CA ILE A 636 13.54 32.91 -6.34
C ILE A 636 14.98 33.13 -6.81
N GLN A 637 15.82 33.67 -5.92
CA GLN A 637 17.26 33.81 -6.15
C GLN A 637 18.05 32.51 -5.90
N ASP A 638 17.42 31.53 -5.25
CA ASP A 638 18.00 30.24 -4.88
C ASP A 638 17.00 29.10 -5.14
N TYR A 639 17.32 28.23 -6.10
CA TYR A 639 16.46 27.11 -6.51
C TYR A 639 16.48 25.94 -5.51
N SER A 640 17.29 25.99 -4.44
CA SER A 640 17.20 25.04 -3.30
C SER A 640 15.95 25.26 -2.44
N GLN A 641 15.23 26.38 -2.62
CA GLN A 641 13.93 26.63 -1.99
C GLN A 641 12.76 25.98 -2.75
N PHE A 642 13.02 25.28 -3.86
CA PHE A 642 12.01 24.56 -4.62
C PHE A 642 11.75 23.19 -3.97
N ASP A 643 10.61 23.06 -3.29
CA ASP A 643 10.18 21.75 -2.77
C ASP A 643 9.72 20.86 -3.95
N VAL A 644 10.58 19.92 -4.34
CA VAL A 644 10.38 18.99 -5.47
C VAL A 644 9.18 18.06 -5.26
N ARG A 645 8.61 18.01 -4.05
CA ARG A 645 7.37 17.26 -3.77
C ARG A 645 6.14 17.83 -4.53
N GLN A 646 6.31 18.93 -5.27
CA GLN A 646 5.30 19.62 -6.06
C GLN A 646 4.95 19.00 -7.45
N ILE A 647 5.61 17.93 -7.93
CA ILE A 647 5.36 17.42 -9.30
C ILE A 647 5.02 15.92 -9.30
N VAL A 648 3.81 15.58 -8.85
CA VAL A 648 3.30 14.19 -8.81
C VAL A 648 2.34 13.87 -9.96
N ALA A 649 1.92 14.87 -10.75
CA ALA A 649 1.05 14.66 -11.90
C ALA A 649 1.66 15.26 -13.17
N MET A 650 2.19 14.41 -14.06
CA MET A 650 2.41 14.84 -15.44
C MET A 650 1.07 14.85 -16.18
N THR A 651 0.49 16.04 -16.35
CA THR A 651 -0.51 16.24 -17.39
C THR A 651 0.23 16.59 -18.69
N ARG A 652 -0.24 16.12 -19.85
CA ARG A 652 0.28 16.59 -21.13
C ARG A 652 -0.05 18.09 -21.26
N ALA A 653 0.87 18.95 -20.85
CA ALA A 653 0.75 20.40 -20.93
C ALA A 653 0.74 20.86 -22.40
N GLY A 654 -0.46 20.82 -22.99
CA GLY A 654 -0.77 21.34 -24.32
C GLY A 654 -2.24 21.73 -24.51
N VAL A 655 -3.04 21.63 -23.46
CA VAL A 655 -4.50 21.85 -23.43
C VAL A 655 -4.82 22.40 -22.03
N GLY A 656 -5.46 23.57 -21.94
CA GLY A 656 -5.71 24.35 -20.71
C GLY A 656 -6.27 23.55 -19.52
N GLY A 657 -6.09 24.09 -18.31
CA GLY A 657 -6.32 23.44 -17.01
C GLY A 657 -7.68 22.76 -16.88
N GLN A 658 -7.64 21.42 -16.84
CA GLN A 658 -8.81 20.54 -16.73
C GLN A 658 -9.03 20.13 -15.28
N ASN A 659 -10.21 19.60 -14.98
CA ASN A 659 -10.73 19.27 -13.64
C ASN A 659 -9.84 18.25 -12.91
N MET A 660 -8.86 18.74 -12.14
CA MET A 660 -7.84 17.93 -11.47
C MET A 660 -7.80 18.33 -10.00
N TRP A 661 -8.09 17.38 -9.11
CA TRP A 661 -7.99 17.57 -7.67
C TRP A 661 -6.96 16.61 -7.10
N VAL A 662 -5.78 17.12 -6.80
CA VAL A 662 -4.72 16.39 -6.09
C VAL A 662 -4.62 16.97 -4.69
N TYR A 663 -5.03 16.21 -3.67
CA TYR A 663 -5.10 16.71 -2.30
C TYR A 663 -4.91 15.63 -1.25
N ASN A 664 -4.46 15.99 -0.05
CA ASN A 664 -4.28 15.08 1.08
C ASN A 664 -3.51 13.82 0.69
N ASN A 665 -2.36 13.90 0.02
CA ASN A 665 -1.46 12.74 -0.17
C ASN A 665 -0.27 12.86 0.79
N ALA A 666 0.24 11.73 1.27
CA ALA A 666 1.37 11.65 2.18
C ALA A 666 2.65 11.27 1.43
N TYR A 667 3.76 11.86 1.83
CA TYR A 667 5.07 11.69 1.21
C TYR A 667 6.13 11.30 2.24
N GLY A 668 7.09 10.50 1.81
CA GLY A 668 8.18 10.03 2.68
C GLY A 668 7.73 9.02 3.72
N THR A 669 8.70 8.46 4.43
CA THR A 669 8.47 7.56 5.58
C THR A 669 7.79 8.27 6.75
N GLU A 670 7.99 9.57 6.89
CA GLU A 670 7.41 10.43 7.94
C GLU A 670 5.95 10.82 7.65
N ARG A 671 5.42 10.47 6.46
CA ARG A 671 4.05 10.76 6.01
C ARG A 671 3.74 12.26 6.00
N ASP A 672 4.68 13.05 5.50
CA ASP A 672 4.53 14.49 5.30
C ASP A 672 3.34 14.77 4.38
N VAL A 673 2.42 15.61 4.86
CA VAL A 673 1.27 16.09 4.08
C VAL A 673 1.55 17.53 3.71
N LEU A 674 1.67 17.81 2.42
CA LEU A 674 1.88 19.17 1.93
C LEU A 674 0.59 19.98 1.99
N ASP A 675 0.70 21.31 1.99
CA ASP A 675 -0.45 22.17 1.69
C ASP A 675 -0.85 21.97 0.23
N THR A 676 -1.75 20.99 0.05
CA THR A 676 -2.10 20.44 -1.25
C THR A 676 -3.10 21.26 -2.03
N THR A 677 -3.59 22.39 -1.48
CA THR A 677 -4.53 23.24 -2.20
C THR A 677 -3.95 23.62 -3.56
N ILE A 678 -2.62 23.88 -3.66
CA ILE A 678 -1.88 24.31 -4.86
C ILE A 678 -2.05 23.45 -6.12
N PHE A 679 -2.44 22.17 -6.01
CA PHE A 679 -2.61 21.25 -7.15
C PHE A 679 -4.06 20.97 -7.54
N THR A 680 -4.98 21.77 -7.03
CA THR A 680 -6.40 21.71 -7.40
C THR A 680 -6.77 22.83 -8.35
N THR A 681 -7.60 22.51 -9.34
CA THR A 681 -8.23 23.49 -10.23
C THR A 681 -9.73 23.58 -9.94
N PRO A 682 -10.39 24.73 -10.22
CA PRO A 682 -11.84 24.76 -10.29
C PRO A 682 -12.38 23.65 -11.21
N HIS A 683 -13.36 22.89 -10.74
CA HIS A 683 -14.04 21.85 -11.51
C HIS A 683 -15.18 22.48 -12.28
N ILE A 684 -15.07 22.54 -13.61
CA ILE A 684 -16.11 23.06 -14.51
C ILE A 684 -16.86 21.89 -15.14
N PHE A 685 -18.18 21.87 -15.02
CA PHE A 685 -19.05 20.85 -15.59
C PHE A 685 -20.19 21.48 -16.40
N PHE A 686 -20.31 21.13 -17.68
CA PHE A 686 -21.38 21.62 -18.55
C PHE A 686 -22.64 20.74 -18.42
N VAL A 687 -23.77 21.36 -18.09
CA VAL A 687 -25.09 20.72 -18.11
C VAL A 687 -25.77 20.95 -19.46
N SER A 688 -25.73 22.19 -19.98
CA SER A 688 -26.27 22.55 -21.29
C SER A 688 -25.43 23.68 -21.94
N PRO A 689 -25.06 23.58 -23.23
CA PRO A 689 -25.13 22.38 -24.05
C PRO A 689 -24.14 21.32 -23.54
N THR A 690 -24.52 20.04 -23.63
CA THR A 690 -23.67 18.93 -23.18
C THR A 690 -22.31 18.95 -23.87
N HIS A 691 -21.25 18.70 -23.09
CA HIS A 691 -19.88 18.81 -23.58
C HIS A 691 -19.57 17.87 -24.78
N ARG A 692 -18.99 18.41 -25.87
CA ARG A 692 -18.40 17.62 -26.98
C ARG A 692 -17.04 18.17 -27.42
N ARG A 693 -16.09 17.27 -27.75
CA ARG A 693 -14.80 17.58 -28.41
C ARG A 693 -14.76 17.06 -29.84
N VAL A 694 -14.00 17.75 -30.70
CA VAL A 694 -13.68 17.34 -32.07
C VAL A 694 -12.42 16.47 -32.07
N ARG A 695 -12.42 15.33 -32.80
CA ARG A 695 -11.29 14.37 -32.86
C ARG A 695 -10.17 14.89 -33.77
N THR A 696 -8.90 14.60 -33.42
CA THR A 696 -7.72 14.85 -34.28
C THR A 696 -7.69 13.94 -35.51
N ARG A 697 -7.19 14.44 -36.65
CA ARG A 697 -6.91 13.65 -37.87
C ARG A 697 -5.74 12.65 -37.76
N LEU A 698 -4.97 12.68 -36.67
CA LEU A 698 -3.73 11.89 -36.47
C LEU A 698 -3.93 10.37 -36.24
N GLY A 699 -5.15 9.85 -36.44
CA GLY A 699 -5.51 8.44 -36.23
C GLY A 699 -5.94 7.68 -37.48
N GLN A 700 -5.58 8.11 -38.70
CA GLN A 700 -5.81 7.30 -39.91
C GLN A 700 -4.81 6.12 -40.04
N GLY A 701 -4.57 5.41 -38.93
CA GLY A 701 -3.87 4.13 -38.91
C GLY A 701 -4.84 3.03 -38.48
N ARG A 702 -5.37 2.28 -39.47
CA ARG A 702 -6.14 1.03 -39.37
C ARG A 702 -7.35 1.04 -38.40
N GLY A 703 -8.50 1.46 -38.91
CA GLY A 703 -9.81 1.24 -38.28
C GLY A 703 -10.71 2.47 -38.36
N GLY A 704 -11.36 2.67 -39.52
CA GLY A 704 -12.24 3.81 -39.76
C GLY A 704 -13.38 3.89 -38.75
N THR A 705 -13.33 4.87 -37.86
CA THR A 705 -14.46 5.27 -37.00
C THR A 705 -14.67 6.77 -37.17
N THR A 706 -15.89 7.14 -37.57
CA THR A 706 -16.35 8.51 -37.82
C THR A 706 -16.37 9.33 -36.53
N ASN A 707 -16.16 10.65 -36.64
CA ASN A 707 -16.31 11.57 -35.49
C ASN A 707 -17.72 11.46 -34.90
N PRO A 708 -17.91 11.51 -33.57
CA PRO A 708 -19.24 11.74 -33.03
C PRO A 708 -19.76 13.08 -33.59
N PRO A 709 -21.00 13.14 -34.11
CA PRO A 709 -21.55 14.37 -34.66
C PRO A 709 -21.60 15.45 -33.59
N LEU A 710 -21.34 16.71 -33.95
CA LEU A 710 -21.57 17.84 -33.06
C LEU A 710 -23.06 17.97 -32.76
N HIS A 711 -23.42 18.55 -31.62
CA HIS A 711 -24.81 18.88 -31.36
C HIS A 711 -25.25 19.97 -32.32
N HIS A 712 -26.31 19.71 -33.10
CA HIS A 712 -26.99 20.74 -33.86
C HIS A 712 -27.88 21.53 -32.90
N LEU A 713 -27.50 22.76 -32.60
CA LEU A 713 -28.24 23.63 -31.70
C LEU A 713 -29.06 24.65 -32.49
N ARG A 714 -30.35 24.77 -32.13
CA ARG A 714 -31.30 25.68 -32.78
C ARG A 714 -32.20 26.35 -31.75
N GLY A 715 -32.41 27.66 -31.91
CA GLY A 715 -33.31 28.44 -31.07
C GLY A 715 -32.58 29.05 -29.88
N GLU A 716 -33.31 29.28 -28.80
CA GLU A 716 -32.71 29.72 -27.53
C GLU A 716 -32.20 28.50 -26.77
N VAL A 717 -30.91 28.48 -26.51
CA VAL A 717 -30.22 27.39 -25.80
C VAL A 717 -29.75 27.92 -24.45
N PRO A 718 -30.23 27.38 -23.32
CA PRO A 718 -29.70 27.75 -22.01
C PRO A 718 -28.25 27.27 -21.88
N ILE A 719 -27.41 28.12 -21.28
CA ILE A 719 -26.04 27.79 -20.91
C ILE A 719 -26.03 27.48 -19.41
N ASP A 720 -26.16 26.20 -19.09
CA ASP A 720 -26.21 25.70 -17.72
C ASP A 720 -24.91 24.96 -17.39
N MET A 721 -24.33 25.27 -16.23
CA MET A 721 -23.08 24.67 -15.77
C MET A 721 -22.99 24.63 -14.26
N GLN A 722 -22.07 23.81 -13.76
CA GLN A 722 -21.63 23.80 -12.37
C GLN A 722 -20.15 24.13 -12.32
N VAL A 723 -19.75 24.97 -11.38
CA VAL A 723 -18.35 25.25 -11.09
C VAL A 723 -18.12 24.99 -9.61
N GLU A 724 -17.25 24.05 -9.29
CA GLU A 724 -16.91 23.68 -7.92
C GLU A 724 -15.44 23.98 -7.63
N VAL A 725 -15.11 24.20 -6.36
CA VAL A 725 -13.74 24.37 -5.87
C VAL A 725 -13.53 23.50 -4.63
N LEU A 726 -12.32 23.00 -4.43
CA LEU A 726 -11.98 22.23 -3.24
C LEU A 726 -12.08 23.13 -2.00
N ARG A 727 -12.90 22.78 -1.01
CA ARG A 727 -13.01 23.57 0.23
C ARG A 727 -11.66 23.58 0.99
N PRO A 728 -11.28 24.69 1.64
CA PRO A 728 -12.08 25.91 1.90
C PRO A 728 -12.01 26.98 0.80
N LEU A 729 -11.49 26.66 -0.39
CA LEU A 729 -11.40 27.63 -1.48
C LEU A 729 -12.79 28.15 -1.87
N THR A 730 -12.84 29.38 -2.37
CA THR A 730 -14.05 30.00 -2.91
C THR A 730 -13.84 30.39 -4.36
N LEU A 731 -14.91 30.44 -5.15
CA LEU A 731 -14.83 31.02 -6.48
C LEU A 731 -14.59 32.53 -6.37
N LYS A 732 -13.73 33.02 -7.25
CA LYS A 732 -13.37 34.44 -7.36
C LYS A 732 -13.91 35.04 -8.66
N ARG A 733 -13.87 34.28 -9.76
CA ARG A 733 -14.34 34.73 -11.06
C ARG A 733 -14.74 33.55 -11.94
N VAL A 734 -15.83 33.70 -12.69
CA VAL A 734 -16.26 32.80 -13.77
C VAL A 734 -16.55 33.63 -15.00
N THR A 735 -16.03 33.23 -16.16
CA THR A 735 -16.35 33.84 -17.46
C THR A 735 -16.82 32.79 -18.44
N ILE A 736 -17.76 33.18 -19.31
CA ILE A 736 -18.24 32.36 -20.43
C ILE A 736 -18.02 33.16 -21.70
N ASP A 737 -17.23 32.63 -22.61
CA ASP A 737 -16.89 33.24 -23.89
C ASP A 737 -17.35 32.34 -25.05
N LEU A 738 -18.09 32.92 -25.99
CA LEU A 738 -18.45 32.28 -27.25
C LEU A 738 -17.30 32.42 -28.24
N LEU A 739 -16.77 31.31 -28.70
CA LEU A 739 -15.69 31.23 -29.68
C LEU A 739 -16.25 30.94 -31.06
N THR A 740 -15.79 31.68 -32.07
CA THR A 740 -15.97 31.28 -33.47
C THR A 740 -14.84 30.33 -33.85
N VAL A 741 -15.16 29.14 -34.35
CA VAL A 741 -14.15 28.12 -34.66
C VAL A 741 -14.02 27.94 -36.17
N PRO A 742 -12.92 28.38 -36.79
CA PRO A 742 -12.64 28.09 -38.20
C PRO A 742 -12.54 26.57 -38.46
N ASP A 743 -13.08 26.11 -39.59
CA ASP A 743 -13.11 24.68 -39.97
C ASP A 743 -11.72 24.03 -40.02
N ASP A 744 -10.66 24.79 -40.34
CA ASP A 744 -9.28 24.30 -40.39
C ASP A 744 -8.66 24.06 -38.99
N ARG A 745 -9.18 24.74 -37.95
CA ARG A 745 -8.71 24.60 -36.55
C ARG A 745 -9.45 23.51 -35.76
N LEU A 746 -10.64 23.12 -36.19
CA LEU A 746 -11.44 22.03 -35.60
C LEU A 746 -10.64 20.72 -35.45
N TYR A 747 -9.79 20.40 -36.43
CA TYR A 747 -9.17 19.07 -36.56
C TYR A 747 -7.84 18.91 -35.80
N SER A 748 -7.41 19.93 -35.06
CA SER A 748 -6.16 19.88 -34.30
C SER A 748 -6.30 19.11 -32.98
N GLY A 749 -7.54 18.87 -32.50
CA GLY A 749 -7.87 18.23 -31.21
C GLY A 749 -7.15 18.86 -30.00
N ARG A 750 -6.63 20.07 -30.19
CA ARG A 750 -6.02 20.92 -29.17
C ARG A 750 -7.05 21.94 -28.72
N TYR A 751 -6.84 22.45 -27.52
CA TYR A 751 -7.55 23.61 -27.00
C TYR A 751 -7.39 24.78 -27.98
N ILE A 752 -8.50 25.38 -28.40
CA ILE A 752 -8.43 26.52 -29.32
C ILE A 752 -8.22 27.76 -28.46
N ILE A 753 -7.00 28.29 -28.47
CA ILE A 753 -6.70 29.57 -27.83
C ILE A 753 -7.24 30.66 -28.76
N PRO A 754 -8.25 31.44 -28.35
CA PRO A 754 -8.78 32.51 -29.19
C PRO A 754 -7.69 33.53 -29.50
N GLN A 755 -7.63 33.99 -30.76
CA GLN A 755 -6.72 35.05 -31.19
C GLN A 755 -7.50 36.33 -31.52
N GLY A 756 -7.19 37.43 -30.84
CA GLY A 756 -7.86 38.72 -31.08
C GLY A 756 -9.35 38.70 -30.73
N ASP A 757 -10.20 39.26 -31.60
CA ASP A 757 -11.66 39.40 -31.37
C ASP A 757 -12.47 38.10 -31.63
N GLU A 758 -11.83 36.93 -31.68
CA GLU A 758 -12.46 35.62 -31.95
C GLU A 758 -13.37 35.12 -30.79
N ALA A 759 -13.35 35.79 -29.64
CA ALA A 759 -14.11 35.45 -28.45
C ALA A 759 -15.10 36.57 -28.06
N ARG A 760 -16.37 36.22 -27.90
CA ARG A 760 -17.43 37.12 -27.41
C ARG A 760 -17.85 36.73 -25.99
N ARG A 761 -17.62 37.60 -25.01
CA ARG A 761 -18.09 37.43 -23.63
C ARG A 761 -19.61 37.34 -23.57
N LEU A 762 -20.12 36.24 -23.03
CA LEU A 762 -21.54 36.00 -22.75
C LEU A 762 -21.88 36.25 -21.28
N TYR A 763 -20.94 35.98 -20.37
CA TYR A 763 -21.15 36.09 -18.93
C TYR A 763 -19.83 36.36 -18.20
N GLU A 764 -19.88 37.19 -17.16
CA GLU A 764 -18.84 37.36 -16.16
C GLU A 764 -19.48 37.55 -14.79
N GLY A 765 -18.99 36.81 -13.80
CA GLY A 765 -19.49 36.88 -12.43
C GLY A 765 -18.50 36.29 -11.44
N THR A 766 -18.82 36.37 -10.15
CA THR A 766 -18.04 35.75 -9.06
C THR A 766 -18.42 34.29 -8.82
N ASP A 767 -19.48 33.81 -9.47
CA ASP A 767 -20.02 32.46 -9.37
C ASP A 767 -20.52 32.01 -10.76
N ALA A 768 -20.87 30.72 -10.91
CA ALA A 768 -21.54 30.23 -12.11
C ALA A 768 -22.93 30.89 -12.27
N PRO A 769 -23.41 31.14 -13.50
CA PRO A 769 -24.76 31.65 -13.70
C PRO A 769 -25.80 30.64 -13.17
N ALA A 770 -26.87 31.14 -12.54
CA ALA A 770 -28.00 30.29 -12.18
C ALA A 770 -28.58 29.61 -13.44
N PRO A 771 -29.12 28.38 -13.34
CA PRO A 771 -29.70 27.68 -14.48
C PRO A 771 -30.71 28.56 -15.24
N GLY A 772 -30.54 28.67 -16.56
CA GLY A 772 -31.36 29.50 -17.45
C GLY A 772 -31.07 31.00 -17.43
N ALA A 773 -30.17 31.50 -16.57
CA ALA A 773 -29.87 32.94 -16.50
C ALA A 773 -29.07 33.46 -17.71
N VAL A 774 -28.33 32.57 -18.39
CA VAL A 774 -27.61 32.86 -19.62
C VAL A 774 -28.16 31.96 -20.72
N ALA A 775 -28.55 32.54 -21.85
CA ALA A 775 -29.02 31.81 -23.01
C ALA A 775 -28.36 32.31 -24.29
N LEU A 776 -28.05 31.37 -25.18
CA LEU A 776 -27.55 31.63 -26.51
C LEU A 776 -28.68 31.55 -27.52
N ASP A 777 -29.00 32.66 -28.18
CA ASP A 777 -29.92 32.66 -29.32
C ASP A 777 -29.17 32.27 -30.60
N THR A 778 -29.19 30.99 -30.94
CA THR A 778 -28.47 30.49 -32.13
C THR A 778 -29.07 30.96 -33.45
N ARG A 779 -30.30 31.49 -33.45
CA ARG A 779 -30.95 32.07 -34.65
C ARG A 779 -30.23 33.33 -35.13
N ARG A 780 -29.47 33.99 -34.26
CA ARG A 780 -28.69 35.21 -34.54
C ARG A 780 -27.25 34.92 -34.92
N LEU A 781 -26.85 33.65 -34.98
CA LEU A 781 -25.52 33.22 -35.35
C LEU A 781 -25.51 32.69 -36.80
N PRO A 782 -24.50 33.01 -37.61
CA PRO A 782 -24.26 32.32 -38.88
C PRO A 782 -24.13 30.81 -38.69
N ASN A 783 -24.49 30.04 -39.73
CA ASN A 783 -24.24 28.60 -39.72
C ASN A 783 -22.74 28.33 -39.61
N GLY A 784 -22.36 27.38 -38.76
CA GLY A 784 -20.97 27.04 -38.51
C GLY A 784 -20.75 26.42 -37.13
N VAL A 785 -19.49 26.15 -36.82
CA VAL A 785 -19.09 25.56 -35.54
C VAL A 785 -18.67 26.66 -34.57
N TYR A 786 -19.16 26.52 -33.34
CA TYR A 786 -18.85 27.43 -32.24
C TYR A 786 -18.33 26.64 -31.04
N GLY A 787 -17.55 27.33 -30.21
CA GLY A 787 -17.10 26.86 -28.91
C GLY A 787 -17.69 27.70 -27.78
N LEU A 788 -17.95 27.11 -26.63
CA LEU A 788 -18.09 27.83 -25.37
C LEU A 788 -16.84 27.59 -24.55
N LEU A 789 -16.12 28.64 -24.23
CA LEU A 789 -15.01 28.66 -23.30
C LEU A 789 -15.50 29.14 -21.94
N VAL A 790 -15.42 28.28 -20.93
CA VAL A 790 -15.62 28.65 -19.53
C VAL A 790 -14.26 28.76 -18.86
N THR A 791 -14.02 29.91 -18.23
CA THR A 791 -12.86 30.13 -17.37
C THR A 791 -13.35 30.30 -15.95
N ALA A 792 -12.77 29.57 -15.00
CA ALA A 792 -13.03 29.74 -13.57
C ALA A 792 -11.73 30.04 -12.84
N GLU A 793 -11.76 30.97 -11.90
CA GLU A 793 -10.65 31.34 -11.02
C GLU A 793 -11.10 31.23 -9.57
N ASP A 794 -10.28 30.58 -8.74
CA ASP A 794 -10.55 30.47 -7.31
C ASP A 794 -9.91 31.61 -6.48
N SER A 795 -10.11 31.57 -5.17
CA SER A 795 -9.61 32.56 -4.20
C SER A 795 -8.08 32.70 -4.18
N ARG A 796 -7.33 31.78 -4.78
CA ARG A 796 -5.86 31.83 -4.90
C ARG A 796 -5.41 32.44 -6.22
N GLY A 797 -6.33 32.65 -7.16
CA GLY A 797 -6.00 33.05 -8.52
C GLY A 797 -5.62 31.87 -9.43
N ILE A 798 -5.87 30.62 -9.01
CA ILE A 798 -5.67 29.45 -9.88
C ILE A 798 -6.84 29.35 -10.85
N ARG A 799 -6.50 29.19 -12.13
CA ARG A 799 -7.43 29.23 -13.26
C ARG A 799 -7.66 27.83 -13.84
N ALA A 800 -8.93 27.47 -14.05
CA ALA A 800 -9.37 26.34 -14.85
C ALA A 800 -10.08 26.83 -16.12
N ASP A 801 -9.99 26.01 -17.16
CA ASP A 801 -10.28 26.39 -18.54
C ASP A 801 -10.93 25.20 -19.25
N HIS A 802 -12.23 25.29 -19.57
CA HIS A 802 -12.99 24.20 -20.18
C HIS A 802 -13.73 24.66 -21.44
N GLN A 803 -13.60 23.91 -22.54
CA GLN A 803 -14.28 24.19 -23.81
C GLN A 803 -15.26 23.10 -24.21
N THR A 804 -16.44 23.46 -24.68
CA THR A 804 -17.37 22.57 -25.42
C THR A 804 -17.66 23.12 -26.80
N TYR A 805 -17.91 22.25 -27.79
CA TYR A 805 -18.22 22.64 -29.17
C TYR A 805 -19.61 22.18 -29.61
N PHE A 806 -20.22 22.97 -30.49
CA PHE A 806 -21.52 22.69 -31.09
C PHE A 806 -21.61 23.30 -32.49
N GLU A 807 -22.58 22.83 -33.28
CA GLU A 807 -22.85 23.34 -34.62
C GLU A 807 -24.17 24.09 -34.63
N VAL A 808 -24.16 25.28 -35.24
CA VAL A 808 -25.37 26.06 -35.50
C VAL A 808 -25.83 25.75 -36.92
N VAL A 809 -27.07 25.27 -37.04
CA VAL A 809 -27.71 24.97 -38.32
C VAL A 809 -29.04 25.72 -38.39
N ASN A 810 -28.98 26.94 -38.93
CA ASN A 810 -30.14 27.72 -39.31
C ASN A 810 -30.52 27.42 -40.76
N PRO A 811 -31.82 27.22 -41.08
CA PRO A 811 -32.26 27.10 -42.46
C PRO A 811 -31.89 28.38 -43.23
N ALA A 812 -31.30 28.24 -44.42
CA ALA A 812 -31.11 29.36 -45.34
C ALA A 812 -32.46 30.05 -45.59
N GLY A 813 -32.44 31.38 -45.67
CA GLY A 813 -33.61 32.26 -45.63
C GLY A 813 -34.87 31.73 -46.34
N ARG A 814 -36.01 31.96 -45.68
CA ARG A 814 -37.22 32.35 -46.41
C ARG A 814 -37.24 33.86 -46.50
#